data_AF-W4LMD7-F1
#
_entry.id   AF-W4LMD7-F1
#
_cell.length_a   1.000
_cell.length_b   1.000
_cell.length_c   1.000
_cell.angle_alpha   90.00
_cell.angle_beta   90.00
_cell.angle_gamma   90.00
#
_symmetry.space_group_name_H-M   'P 1'
#
loop_
_entity.id
_entity.type
_entity.pdbx_description
1 polymer ?
#
loop_
_entity_poly.entity_id
_entity_poly.type
_entity_poly.pdbx_seq_one_letter_code
_entity_poly.pdbx_strand_id
1 'polypeptide(L)'
;MATQAGQKKRLSLATQVVIALALGLVAGIFFGELAAPLKGVGKAFILLLQMTVLPYIILSLITGLGHLNYQEVKSLGLKVGSLLLLSWGLAFAAMLVMPLAYPALETASFFSTSLVKMPESVNFLELFIPANPFHALANNLVPAVVLFSVAVGVALIGLEPKDNLLDNLTTLNRAMARVTQFVSQLTPIGVFAIVASAAGTMSLEELGRLQVYLLTYVAMALVLGLWVLPALITSLTSLTYTQVIGTTRDVLITAFATGSALIVLPLLIERSKELLRQSQLSTPETEATVEVIVPAFTSFPKIGTLFPMSFVLFAGWFGGSAVSMTQYPTLITVGLPSFFGSVNTAIPFLLDLLRIPVDLFQLYLATTVVTQRFGVLLTTINNLVLTLLGACAVGGMLTMRWGRLLRNAVITVGIVVLTIGALRAFFTLALHNAYDKDQIIASLQLMRSAGEATVYTSAPPPLPPLEEQSRLERIQARKTIRVGYFRDGLPFSYINAAGDLVGFDIEMAHTLARDLNVALELVPIEPGKAVEQLNSGYCDIIMSGMAITPHRAQRIAFSQPIYDATVAFIVKDHRRDDFNSRNAVKSLKSLRIAIPNIPYYIAIVEQYLPQADVIPLQSIKAFFEQNSDTFDALVYSAEAGSAWTLLHPAYSVAIPQPDVLAAPIAYGMARGMRRWSI
;
A
#
# COMPACT_ATOMS: atom_id res chain seq x y z
N MET A 1 -23.52 24.19 -51.76
CA MET A 1 -22.77 24.76 -50.63
C MET A 1 -23.46 24.35 -49.33
N ALA A 2 -22.96 23.30 -48.67
CA ALA A 2 -23.28 22.99 -47.28
C ALA A 2 -21.99 22.47 -46.64
N THR A 3 -21.58 23.19 -45.60
CA THR A 3 -20.30 23.22 -44.91
C THR A 3 -19.85 21.87 -44.36
N GLN A 4 -18.69 21.39 -44.85
CA GLN A 4 -17.83 20.47 -44.11
C GLN A 4 -17.28 21.18 -42.87
N ALA A 5 -18.00 21.08 -41.75
CA ALA A 5 -17.49 21.49 -40.46
C ALA A 5 -16.39 20.50 -40.03
N GLY A 6 -15.15 20.99 -39.92
CA GLY A 6 -13.99 20.20 -39.56
C GLY A 6 -14.19 19.44 -38.24
N GLN A 7 -14.16 18.11 -38.31
CA GLN A 7 -14.00 17.27 -37.13
C GLN A 7 -12.65 17.59 -36.49
N LYS A 8 -12.66 18.41 -35.41
CA LYS A 8 -11.51 18.52 -34.52
C LYS A 8 -11.12 17.10 -34.09
N LYS A 9 -9.91 16.65 -34.48
CA LYS A 9 -9.34 15.38 -34.02
C LYS A 9 -9.33 15.37 -32.49
N ARG A 10 -10.32 14.69 -31.87
CA ARG A 10 -10.34 14.48 -30.42
C ARG A 10 -9.15 13.60 -30.05
N LEU A 11 -8.32 14.06 -29.12
CA LEU A 11 -7.20 13.27 -28.60
C LEU A 11 -7.73 11.96 -28.03
N SER A 12 -7.01 10.86 -28.26
CA SER A 12 -7.37 9.55 -27.69
C SER A 12 -7.40 9.62 -26.16
N LEU A 13 -8.26 8.82 -25.53
CA LEU A 13 -8.36 8.75 -24.06
C LEU A 13 -6.99 8.45 -23.42
N ALA A 14 -6.21 7.54 -24.01
CA ALA A 14 -4.86 7.24 -23.54
C ALA A 14 -3.94 8.47 -23.60
N THR A 15 -4.01 9.26 -24.67
CA THR A 15 -3.25 10.52 -24.79
C THR A 15 -3.71 11.55 -23.75
N GLN A 16 -5.02 11.66 -23.51
CA GLN A 16 -5.56 12.56 -22.49
C GLN A 16 -5.08 12.17 -21.09
N VAL A 17 -5.03 10.87 -20.78
CA VAL A 17 -4.53 10.37 -19.49
C VAL A 17 -3.02 10.66 -19.33
N VAL A 18 -2.21 10.48 -20.37
CA VAL A 18 -0.78 10.83 -20.33
C VAL A 18 -0.58 12.33 -20.10
N ILE A 19 -1.33 13.17 -20.81
CA ILE A 19 -1.30 14.62 -20.62
C ILE A 19 -1.75 14.98 -19.20
N ALA A 20 -2.83 14.37 -18.71
CA ALA A 20 -3.32 14.59 -17.35
C ALA A 20 -2.31 14.17 -16.29
N LEU A 21 -1.60 13.06 -16.49
CA LEU A 21 -0.52 12.63 -15.61
C LEU A 21 0.62 13.65 -15.60
N ALA A 22 1.07 14.10 -16.77
CA ALA A 22 2.15 15.10 -16.87
C ALA A 22 1.74 16.44 -16.24
N LEU A 23 0.55 16.94 -16.56
CA LEU A 23 0.01 18.16 -15.96
C LEU A 23 -0.20 18.02 -14.45
N GLY A 24 -0.67 16.85 -14.00
CA GLY A 24 -0.84 16.56 -12.58
C GLY A 24 0.50 16.57 -11.85
N LEU A 25 1.51 15.93 -12.41
CA LEU A 25 2.87 15.91 -11.85
C LEU A 25 3.44 17.33 -11.75
N VAL A 26 3.33 18.11 -12.82
CA VAL A 26 3.77 19.52 -12.84
C VAL A 26 3.00 20.33 -11.80
N ALA A 27 1.67 20.22 -11.75
CA ALA A 27 0.85 20.94 -10.77
C ALA A 27 1.23 20.56 -9.33
N GLY A 28 1.42 19.28 -9.03
CA GLY A 28 1.84 18.83 -7.71
C GLY A 28 3.19 19.42 -7.31
N ILE A 29 4.22 19.28 -8.16
CA ILE A 29 5.57 19.78 -7.86
C ILE A 29 5.59 21.30 -7.68
N PHE A 30 4.84 22.06 -8.49
CA PHE A 30 4.85 23.53 -8.42
C PHE A 30 3.98 24.09 -7.29
N PHE A 31 2.83 23.48 -6.98
CA PHE A 31 1.89 23.99 -5.98
C PHE A 31 2.05 23.35 -4.59
N GLY A 32 2.81 22.24 -4.48
CA GLY A 32 3.09 21.58 -3.21
C GLY A 32 1.81 21.22 -2.44
N GLU A 33 1.79 21.53 -1.14
CA GLU A 33 0.65 21.24 -0.25
C GLU A 33 -0.68 21.88 -0.70
N LEU A 34 -0.66 22.95 -1.51
CA LEU A 34 -1.88 23.55 -2.05
C LEU A 34 -2.66 22.60 -2.97
N ALA A 35 -2.01 21.54 -3.48
CA ALA A 35 -2.66 20.48 -4.26
C ALA A 35 -3.42 19.46 -3.39
N ALA A 36 -3.25 19.45 -2.06
CA ALA A 36 -3.87 18.48 -1.17
C ALA A 36 -5.41 18.36 -1.28
N PRO A 37 -6.19 19.45 -1.47
CA PRO A 37 -7.65 19.36 -1.64
C PRO A 37 -8.09 18.53 -2.85
N LEU A 38 -7.22 18.36 -3.87
CA LEU A 38 -7.51 17.50 -5.03
C LEU A 38 -7.66 16.02 -4.65
N LYS A 39 -7.17 15.61 -3.47
CA LYS A 39 -7.40 14.26 -2.90
C LYS A 39 -8.89 13.92 -2.83
N GLY A 40 -9.75 14.91 -2.56
CA GLY A 40 -11.21 14.73 -2.55
C GLY A 40 -11.78 14.35 -3.92
N VAL A 41 -11.29 15.00 -4.99
CA VAL A 41 -11.68 14.71 -6.38
C VAL A 41 -11.18 13.33 -6.79
N GLY A 42 -9.93 13.00 -6.45
CA GLY A 42 -9.35 11.67 -6.68
C GLY A 42 -10.15 10.56 -5.98
N LYS A 43 -10.54 10.77 -4.71
CA LYS A 43 -11.38 9.83 -3.96
C LYS A 43 -12.76 9.64 -4.60
N ALA A 44 -13.41 10.71 -5.03
CA ALA A 44 -14.69 10.63 -5.72
C ALA A 44 -14.59 9.80 -7.01
N PHE A 45 -13.53 10.00 -7.79
CA PHE A 45 -13.27 9.20 -8.98
C PHE A 45 -13.06 7.70 -8.67
N ILE A 46 -12.29 7.38 -7.61
CA ILE A 46 -12.10 5.99 -7.17
C ILE A 46 -13.43 5.35 -6.78
N LEU A 47 -14.29 6.06 -6.03
CA LEU A 47 -15.61 5.55 -5.62
C LEU A 47 -16.52 5.27 -6.83
N LEU A 48 -16.49 6.14 -7.85
CA LEU A 48 -17.23 5.92 -9.10
C LEU A 48 -16.77 4.64 -9.83
N LEU A 49 -15.47 4.36 -9.84
CA LEU A 49 -14.94 3.11 -10.40
C LEU A 49 -15.36 1.90 -9.56
N GLN A 50 -15.29 1.97 -8.23
CA GLN A 50 -15.62 0.86 -7.35
C GLN A 50 -17.11 0.48 -7.42
N MET A 51 -17.99 1.46 -7.61
CA MET A 51 -19.45 1.26 -7.69
C MET A 51 -19.87 0.25 -8.77
N THR A 52 -19.17 0.22 -9.91
CA THR A 52 -19.57 -0.66 -11.03
C THR A 52 -18.93 -2.04 -10.98
N VAL A 53 -17.89 -2.23 -10.16
CA VAL A 53 -17.04 -3.43 -10.18
C VAL A 53 -17.79 -4.65 -9.64
N LEU A 54 -18.30 -4.62 -8.41
CA LEU A 54 -18.95 -5.80 -7.81
C LEU A 54 -20.18 -6.31 -8.58
N PRO A 55 -21.12 -5.44 -9.03
CA PRO A 55 -22.25 -5.89 -9.85
C PRO A 55 -21.78 -6.53 -11.16
N TYR A 56 -20.77 -5.95 -11.81
CA TYR A 56 -20.20 -6.48 -13.03
C TYR A 56 -19.58 -7.88 -12.82
N ILE A 57 -18.83 -8.11 -11.74
CA ILE A 57 -18.24 -9.42 -11.42
C ILE A 57 -19.31 -10.49 -11.35
N ILE A 58 -20.33 -10.28 -10.51
CA ILE A 58 -21.37 -11.27 -10.27
C ILE A 58 -22.04 -11.65 -11.57
N LEU A 59 -22.46 -10.65 -12.33
CA LEU A 59 -23.12 -10.87 -13.61
C LEU A 59 -22.18 -11.57 -14.59
N SER A 60 -20.91 -11.17 -14.68
CA SER A 60 -19.92 -11.75 -15.60
C SER A 60 -19.56 -13.21 -15.27
N LEU A 61 -19.52 -13.58 -13.99
CA LEU A 61 -19.21 -14.95 -13.57
C LEU A 61 -20.43 -15.86 -13.69
N ILE A 62 -21.60 -15.40 -13.25
CA ILE A 62 -22.85 -16.17 -13.39
C ILE A 62 -23.17 -16.40 -14.86
N THR A 63 -23.15 -15.34 -15.69
CA THR A 63 -23.42 -15.47 -17.13
C THR A 63 -22.30 -16.22 -17.84
N GLY A 64 -21.03 -15.94 -17.53
CA GLY A 64 -19.89 -16.60 -18.19
C GLY A 64 -19.85 -18.11 -17.97
N LEU A 65 -20.14 -18.59 -16.76
CA LEU A 65 -20.18 -20.03 -16.46
C LEU A 65 -21.53 -20.67 -16.82
N GLY A 66 -22.65 -19.97 -16.65
CA GLY A 66 -23.99 -20.53 -16.85
C GLY A 66 -24.33 -20.86 -18.30
N HIS A 67 -23.75 -20.14 -19.28
CA HIS A 67 -23.91 -20.47 -20.70
C HIS A 67 -23.17 -21.74 -21.13
N LEU A 68 -22.25 -22.25 -20.30
CA LEU A 68 -21.51 -23.47 -20.62
C LEU A 68 -22.42 -24.68 -20.55
N ASN A 69 -22.09 -25.69 -21.36
CA ASN A 69 -22.73 -27.00 -21.34
C ASN A 69 -21.87 -28.03 -20.59
N TYR A 70 -22.49 -29.12 -20.13
CA TYR A 70 -21.79 -30.16 -19.37
C TYR A 70 -20.62 -30.79 -20.16
N GLN A 71 -20.79 -30.98 -21.47
CA GLN A 71 -19.73 -31.49 -22.36
C GLN A 71 -18.57 -30.50 -22.51
N GLU A 72 -18.87 -29.19 -22.58
CA GLU A 72 -17.87 -28.12 -22.64
C GLU A 72 -17.10 -28.04 -21.32
N VAL A 73 -17.78 -28.05 -20.17
CA VAL A 73 -17.07 -28.04 -18.87
C VAL A 73 -16.18 -29.27 -18.69
N LYS A 74 -16.65 -30.46 -19.08
CA LYS A 74 -15.88 -31.70 -18.91
C LYS A 74 -14.66 -31.79 -19.82
N SER A 75 -14.79 -31.39 -21.09
CA SER A 75 -13.70 -31.49 -22.08
C SER A 75 -12.72 -30.31 -22.02
N LEU A 76 -13.24 -29.12 -21.74
CA LEU A 76 -12.57 -27.83 -21.86
C LEU A 76 -12.09 -27.36 -20.47
N GLY A 77 -12.88 -27.60 -19.41
CA GLY A 77 -12.55 -27.19 -18.04
C GLY A 77 -11.31 -27.89 -17.47
N LEU A 78 -11.15 -29.20 -17.64
CA LEU A 78 -10.00 -29.91 -17.06
C LEU A 78 -8.69 -29.62 -17.84
N LYS A 79 -8.77 -29.65 -19.17
CA LYS A 79 -7.60 -29.44 -20.05
C LYS A 79 -7.17 -27.96 -20.10
N VAL A 80 -8.09 -27.05 -20.41
CA VAL A 80 -7.78 -25.61 -20.52
C VAL A 80 -7.64 -24.96 -19.14
N GLY A 81 -8.42 -25.41 -18.14
CA GLY A 81 -8.26 -24.96 -16.76
C GLY A 81 -6.88 -25.30 -16.18
N SER A 82 -6.31 -26.46 -16.50
CA SER A 82 -4.94 -26.79 -16.07
C SER A 82 -3.88 -25.83 -16.66
N LEU A 83 -4.07 -25.39 -17.91
CA LEU A 83 -3.21 -24.40 -18.56
C LEU A 83 -3.36 -23.01 -17.94
N LEU A 84 -4.57 -22.63 -17.51
CA LEU A 84 -4.82 -21.40 -16.76
C LEU A 84 -4.11 -21.42 -15.40
N LEU A 85 -4.23 -22.52 -14.64
CA LEU A 85 -3.54 -22.67 -13.36
C LEU A 85 -2.01 -22.62 -13.51
N LEU A 86 -1.48 -23.26 -14.56
CA LEU A 86 -0.07 -23.19 -14.89
C LEU A 86 0.37 -21.75 -15.21
N SER A 87 -0.43 -21.01 -15.99
CA SER A 87 -0.11 -19.63 -16.38
C SER A 87 -0.16 -18.67 -15.18
N TRP A 88 -1.11 -18.86 -14.25
CA TRP A 88 -1.12 -18.17 -12.95
C TRP A 88 0.10 -18.50 -12.11
N GLY A 89 0.49 -19.77 -12.01
CA GLY A 89 1.68 -20.19 -11.27
C GLY A 89 2.96 -19.53 -11.80
N LEU A 90 3.12 -19.45 -13.13
CA LEU A 90 4.24 -18.75 -13.76
C LEU A 90 4.23 -17.24 -13.47
N ALA A 91 3.05 -16.61 -13.50
CA ALA A 91 2.89 -15.19 -13.18
C ALA A 91 3.25 -14.89 -11.72
N PHE A 92 2.77 -15.70 -10.77
CA PHE A 92 3.12 -15.55 -9.36
C PHE A 92 4.61 -15.81 -9.13
N ALA A 93 5.19 -16.85 -9.72
CA ALA A 93 6.64 -17.10 -9.59
C ALA A 93 7.46 -15.89 -10.08
N ALA A 94 7.12 -15.31 -11.23
CA ALA A 94 7.79 -14.11 -11.74
C ALA A 94 7.55 -12.86 -10.88
N MET A 95 6.36 -12.73 -10.28
CA MET A 95 6.01 -11.64 -9.36
C MET A 95 6.82 -11.72 -8.05
N LEU A 96 6.88 -12.89 -7.41
CA LEU A 96 7.48 -13.08 -6.09
C LEU A 96 9.00 -12.90 -6.08
N VAL A 97 9.66 -13.03 -7.24
CA VAL A 97 11.10 -12.78 -7.37
C VAL A 97 11.44 -11.31 -7.64
N MET A 98 10.46 -10.46 -7.98
CA MET A 98 10.71 -9.04 -8.26
C MET A 98 11.38 -8.28 -7.11
N PRO A 99 11.03 -8.49 -5.83
CA PRO A 99 11.66 -7.77 -4.73
C PRO A 99 13.16 -7.99 -4.62
N LEU A 100 13.69 -9.08 -5.19
CA LEU A 100 15.13 -9.35 -5.24
C LEU A 100 15.88 -8.34 -6.13
N ALA A 101 15.19 -7.65 -7.03
CA ALA A 101 15.74 -6.57 -7.84
C ALA A 101 15.83 -5.24 -7.07
N TYR A 102 15.03 -5.07 -6.02
CA TYR A 102 14.95 -3.80 -5.30
C TYR A 102 16.23 -3.59 -4.47
N PRO A 103 16.81 -2.38 -4.46
CA PRO A 103 17.98 -2.11 -3.65
C PRO A 103 17.63 -2.21 -2.16
N ALA A 104 18.62 -2.55 -1.32
CA ALA A 104 18.45 -2.47 0.11
C ALA A 104 18.22 -0.99 0.47
N LEU A 105 17.12 -0.71 1.16
CA LEU A 105 16.86 0.62 1.69
C LEU A 105 17.35 0.65 3.14
N GLU A 106 18.07 1.70 3.51
CA GLU A 106 18.04 2.15 4.90
C GLU A 106 16.68 2.82 5.11
N THR A 107 15.70 2.08 5.62
CA THR A 107 14.35 2.62 5.87
C THR A 107 14.13 2.88 7.34
N ALA A 108 13.83 4.13 7.67
CA ALA A 108 13.04 4.45 8.84
C ALA A 108 11.61 3.91 8.69
N SER A 109 11.04 3.42 9.80
CA SER A 109 9.64 3.05 9.89
C SER A 109 8.81 4.33 9.99
N PHE A 110 8.05 4.70 8.95
CA PHE A 110 7.08 5.78 9.06
C PHE A 110 5.90 5.35 9.93
N PHE A 111 5.46 6.22 10.84
CA PHE A 111 4.24 6.01 11.58
C PHE A 111 3.03 6.06 10.63
N SER A 112 2.20 5.02 10.65
CA SER A 112 0.91 4.99 9.97
C SER A 112 -0.16 4.53 10.97
N THR A 113 -1.35 5.11 10.91
CA THR A 113 -2.50 4.68 11.72
C THR A 113 -2.87 3.22 11.49
N SER A 114 -2.50 2.65 10.33
CA SER A 114 -2.64 1.23 10.01
C SER A 114 -1.72 0.32 10.82
N LEU A 115 -0.60 0.82 11.37
CA LEU A 115 0.29 0.07 12.26
C LEU A 115 -0.34 -0.16 13.65
N VAL A 116 -1.24 0.75 14.06
CA VAL A 116 -1.86 0.78 15.39
C VAL A 116 -3.22 0.07 15.42
N LYS A 117 -3.88 -0.05 14.26
CA LYS A 117 -5.19 -0.70 14.17
C LYS A 117 -5.03 -2.19 14.52
N MET A 118 -5.74 -2.65 15.57
CA MET A 118 -5.73 -4.05 15.98
C MET A 118 -5.96 -4.97 14.76
N PRO A 119 -5.22 -6.09 14.65
CA PRO A 119 -5.51 -7.10 13.66
C PRO A 119 -6.88 -7.67 13.98
N GLU A 120 -7.88 -7.25 13.21
CA GLU A 120 -9.04 -8.09 13.01
C GLU A 120 -8.50 -9.43 12.50
N SER A 121 -8.72 -10.49 13.28
CA SER A 121 -8.38 -11.84 12.85
C SER A 121 -9.12 -12.07 11.55
N VAL A 122 -8.39 -12.14 10.44
CA VAL A 122 -8.99 -12.44 9.14
C VAL A 122 -9.54 -13.86 9.26
N ASN A 123 -10.84 -13.97 9.47
CA ASN A 123 -11.49 -15.26 9.46
C ASN A 123 -11.54 -15.71 8.00
N PHE A 124 -10.56 -16.49 7.58
CA PHE A 124 -10.47 -17.01 6.22
C PHE A 124 -11.75 -17.77 5.83
N LEU A 125 -12.43 -18.40 6.79
CA LEU A 125 -13.69 -19.08 6.52
C LEU A 125 -14.77 -18.07 6.13
N GLU A 126 -14.92 -16.96 6.86
CA GLU A 126 -15.88 -15.89 6.53
C GLU A 126 -15.49 -15.10 5.27
N LEU A 127 -14.18 -14.96 5.02
CA LEU A 127 -13.67 -14.26 3.84
C LEU A 127 -14.01 -14.98 2.54
N PHE A 128 -14.05 -16.32 2.56
CA PHE A 128 -14.35 -17.14 1.39
C PHE A 128 -15.78 -17.66 1.37
N ILE A 129 -16.36 -18.05 2.51
CA ILE A 129 -17.67 -18.68 2.63
C ILE A 129 -18.58 -17.76 3.45
N PRO A 130 -19.31 -16.83 2.81
CA PRO A 130 -20.20 -15.94 3.53
C PRO A 130 -21.49 -16.68 3.92
N ALA A 131 -21.97 -16.48 5.14
CA ALA A 131 -23.33 -16.89 5.52
C ALA A 131 -24.40 -16.11 4.72
N ASN A 132 -24.05 -14.90 4.27
CA ASN A 132 -24.92 -14.03 3.48
C ASN A 132 -24.15 -13.39 2.30
N PRO A 133 -24.43 -13.75 1.04
CA PRO A 133 -23.76 -13.19 -0.13
C PRO A 133 -24.05 -11.69 -0.34
N PHE A 134 -25.20 -11.20 0.12
CA PHE A 134 -25.52 -9.76 0.08
C PHE A 134 -24.72 -8.96 1.10
N HIS A 135 -24.40 -9.54 2.26
CA HIS A 135 -23.48 -8.94 3.21
C HIS A 135 -22.06 -8.86 2.63
N ALA A 136 -21.61 -9.93 1.97
CA ALA A 136 -20.32 -9.96 1.29
C ALA A 136 -20.22 -8.87 0.20
N LEU A 137 -21.30 -8.67 -0.54
CA LEU A 137 -21.43 -7.57 -1.50
C LEU A 137 -21.35 -6.19 -0.85
N ALA A 138 -22.12 -5.96 0.22
CA ALA A 138 -22.18 -4.67 0.89
C ALA A 138 -20.84 -4.27 1.54
N ASN A 139 -20.04 -5.25 1.95
CA ASN A 139 -18.77 -5.05 2.68
C ASN A 139 -17.53 -5.30 1.82
N ASN A 140 -17.67 -5.35 0.49
CA ASN A 140 -16.54 -5.56 -0.44
C ASN A 140 -15.72 -6.84 -0.18
N LEU A 141 -16.35 -7.92 0.29
CA LEU A 141 -15.71 -9.24 0.46
C LEU A 141 -15.62 -9.96 -0.89
N VAL A 142 -14.71 -9.51 -1.75
CA VAL A 142 -14.57 -10.01 -3.13
C VAL A 142 -14.39 -11.54 -3.21
N PRO A 143 -13.53 -12.20 -2.39
CA PRO A 143 -13.36 -13.65 -2.47
C PRO A 143 -14.67 -14.43 -2.26
N ALA A 144 -15.46 -14.03 -1.27
CA ALA A 144 -16.79 -14.57 -0.99
C ALA A 144 -17.78 -14.36 -2.15
N VAL A 145 -17.81 -13.15 -2.73
CA VAL A 145 -18.67 -12.83 -3.88
C VAL A 145 -18.32 -13.70 -5.10
N VAL A 146 -17.04 -13.95 -5.34
CA VAL A 146 -16.56 -14.79 -6.43
C VAL A 146 -16.98 -16.24 -6.22
N LEU A 147 -16.75 -16.81 -5.02
CA LEU A 147 -17.16 -18.18 -4.71
C LEU A 147 -18.65 -18.39 -4.92
N PHE A 148 -19.47 -17.47 -4.40
CA PHE A 148 -20.92 -17.50 -4.59
C PHE A 148 -21.30 -17.43 -6.08
N SER A 149 -20.71 -16.50 -6.84
CA SER A 149 -21.03 -16.32 -8.26
C SER A 149 -20.64 -17.53 -9.11
N VAL A 150 -19.50 -18.17 -8.80
CA VAL A 150 -19.05 -19.40 -9.45
C VAL A 150 -20.01 -20.55 -9.13
N ALA A 151 -20.40 -20.71 -7.87
CA ALA A 151 -21.34 -21.76 -7.48
C ALA A 151 -22.69 -21.64 -8.19
N VAL A 152 -23.24 -20.42 -8.27
CA VAL A 152 -24.49 -20.13 -9.00
C VAL A 152 -24.32 -20.38 -10.50
N GLY A 153 -23.24 -19.87 -11.11
CA GLY A 153 -22.95 -20.07 -12.52
C GLY A 153 -22.82 -21.56 -12.90
N VAL A 154 -22.13 -22.36 -12.09
CA VAL A 154 -22.00 -23.81 -12.30
C VAL A 154 -23.34 -24.52 -12.10
N ALA A 155 -24.14 -24.13 -11.10
CA ALA A 155 -25.46 -24.73 -10.86
C ALA A 155 -26.42 -24.51 -12.04
N LEU A 156 -26.32 -23.37 -12.75
CA LEU A 156 -27.16 -23.08 -13.92
C LEU A 156 -26.87 -23.99 -15.12
N ILE A 157 -25.68 -24.58 -15.23
CA ILE A 157 -25.28 -25.41 -16.39
C ILE A 157 -26.26 -26.56 -16.64
N GLY A 158 -26.80 -27.16 -15.56
CA GLY A 158 -27.68 -28.33 -15.62
C GLY A 158 -29.18 -28.02 -15.46
N LEU A 159 -29.59 -26.75 -15.49
CA LEU A 159 -30.99 -26.36 -15.33
C LEU A 159 -31.61 -25.94 -16.68
N GLU A 160 -32.84 -26.36 -16.94
CA GLU A 160 -33.60 -25.95 -18.12
C GLU A 160 -35.00 -25.44 -17.72
N PRO A 161 -35.50 -24.32 -18.28
CA PRO A 161 -34.83 -23.42 -19.23
C PRO A 161 -33.96 -22.35 -18.53
N LYS A 162 -32.63 -22.42 -18.69
CA LYS A 162 -31.67 -21.43 -18.14
C LYS A 162 -31.52 -20.16 -18.99
N ASP A 163 -31.72 -20.26 -20.30
CA ASP A 163 -31.35 -19.21 -21.26
C ASP A 163 -32.10 -17.90 -21.02
N ASN A 164 -33.40 -17.95 -20.69
CA ASN A 164 -34.19 -16.76 -20.38
C ASN A 164 -33.59 -15.93 -19.23
N LEU A 165 -33.10 -16.58 -18.18
CA LEU A 165 -32.46 -15.89 -17.06
C LEU A 165 -31.08 -15.36 -17.49
N LEU A 166 -30.29 -16.20 -18.18
CA LEU A 166 -28.95 -15.84 -18.62
C LEU A 166 -28.94 -14.66 -19.61
N ASP A 167 -29.90 -14.58 -20.52
CA ASP A 167 -30.06 -13.47 -21.46
C ASP A 167 -30.42 -12.16 -20.75
N ASN A 168 -31.31 -12.21 -19.77
CA ASN A 168 -31.67 -11.07 -18.93
C ASN A 168 -30.45 -10.58 -18.11
N LEU A 169 -29.72 -11.50 -17.47
CA LEU A 169 -28.50 -11.18 -16.74
C LEU A 169 -27.40 -10.63 -17.67
N THR A 170 -27.30 -11.14 -18.89
CA THR A 170 -26.35 -10.66 -19.89
C THR A 170 -26.69 -9.24 -20.34
N THR A 171 -27.98 -8.93 -20.50
CA THR A 171 -28.45 -7.57 -20.81
C THR A 171 -28.10 -6.60 -19.67
N LEU A 172 -28.30 -7.02 -18.43
CA LEU A 172 -27.89 -6.23 -17.26
C LEU A 172 -26.36 -6.06 -17.19
N ASN A 173 -25.60 -7.11 -17.50
CA ASN A 173 -24.13 -7.05 -17.55
C ASN A 173 -23.64 -6.03 -18.58
N ARG A 174 -24.26 -6.01 -19.77
CA ARG A 174 -23.98 -5.00 -20.82
C ARG A 174 -24.30 -3.57 -20.35
N ALA A 175 -25.39 -3.39 -19.59
CA ALA A 175 -25.70 -2.10 -18.99
C ALA A 175 -24.61 -1.67 -17.99
N MET A 176 -24.15 -2.56 -17.11
CA MET A 176 -23.06 -2.29 -16.16
C MET A 176 -21.73 -1.96 -16.87
N ALA A 177 -21.41 -2.68 -17.95
CA ALA A 177 -20.24 -2.38 -18.78
C ALA A 177 -20.32 -0.97 -19.39
N ARG A 178 -21.52 -0.54 -19.82
CA ARG A 178 -21.73 0.82 -20.36
C ARG A 178 -21.55 1.90 -19.29
N VAL A 179 -22.04 1.68 -18.07
CA VAL A 179 -21.79 2.59 -16.94
C VAL A 179 -20.29 2.70 -16.66
N THR A 180 -19.59 1.56 -16.62
CA THR A 180 -18.13 1.52 -16.45
C THR A 180 -17.41 2.31 -17.55
N GLN A 181 -17.89 2.23 -18.80
CA GLN A 181 -17.34 3.00 -19.91
C GLN A 181 -17.58 4.51 -19.77
N PHE A 182 -18.73 4.94 -19.23
CA PHE A 182 -18.98 6.35 -18.93
C PHE A 182 -18.05 6.86 -17.83
N VAL A 183 -17.92 6.12 -16.72
CA VAL A 183 -17.00 6.47 -15.63
C VAL A 183 -15.56 6.56 -16.13
N SER A 184 -15.16 5.65 -17.02
CA SER A 184 -13.82 5.64 -17.62
C SER A 184 -13.49 6.91 -18.43
N GLN A 185 -14.49 7.66 -18.92
CA GLN A 185 -14.25 8.95 -19.60
C GLN A 185 -13.75 10.04 -18.65
N LEU A 186 -14.00 9.90 -17.34
CA LEU A 186 -13.52 10.81 -16.30
C LEU A 186 -12.08 10.52 -15.88
N THR A 187 -11.45 9.45 -16.38
CA THR A 187 -10.11 9.03 -16.02
C THR A 187 -9.05 10.14 -16.13
N PRO A 188 -9.02 10.99 -17.18
CA PRO A 188 -8.04 12.08 -17.23
C PRO A 188 -8.17 13.06 -16.04
N ILE A 189 -9.40 13.40 -15.64
CA ILE A 189 -9.64 14.32 -14.51
C ILE A 189 -9.23 13.63 -13.19
N GLY A 190 -9.63 12.37 -13.02
CA GLY A 190 -9.27 11.57 -11.84
C GLY A 190 -7.76 11.41 -11.69
N VAL A 191 -7.07 11.00 -12.76
CA VAL A 191 -5.61 10.84 -12.80
C VAL A 191 -4.90 12.16 -12.52
N PHE A 192 -5.33 13.28 -13.12
CA PHE A 192 -4.76 14.59 -12.81
C PHE A 192 -4.85 14.91 -11.32
N ALA A 193 -6.04 14.78 -10.71
CA ALA A 193 -6.25 15.11 -9.30
C ALA A 193 -5.45 14.22 -8.35
N ILE A 194 -5.39 12.92 -8.64
CA ILE A 194 -4.62 11.94 -7.87
C ILE A 194 -3.12 12.24 -7.97
N VAL A 195 -2.59 12.40 -9.19
CA VAL A 195 -1.16 12.65 -9.40
C VAL A 195 -0.75 14.00 -8.84
N ALA A 196 -1.57 15.06 -8.99
CA ALA A 196 -1.27 16.37 -8.45
C ALA A 196 -1.25 16.39 -6.92
N SER A 197 -2.24 15.77 -6.26
CA SER A 197 -2.24 15.69 -4.79
C SER A 197 -1.07 14.84 -4.27
N ALA A 198 -0.75 13.73 -4.93
CA ALA A 198 0.39 12.89 -4.54
C ALA A 198 1.72 13.62 -4.77
N ALA A 199 1.98 14.15 -5.97
CA ALA A 199 3.23 14.83 -6.29
C ALA A 199 3.43 16.14 -5.50
N GLY A 200 2.36 16.79 -5.03
CA GLY A 200 2.46 17.96 -4.17
C GLY A 200 2.68 17.66 -2.68
N THR A 201 2.49 16.41 -2.27
CA THR A 201 2.65 15.98 -0.87
C THR A 201 3.81 14.99 -0.67
N MET A 202 4.49 14.58 -1.75
CA MET A 202 5.60 13.64 -1.76
C MET A 202 6.91 14.31 -2.19
N SER A 203 8.05 13.79 -1.73
CA SER A 203 9.36 14.33 -2.10
C SER A 203 9.79 13.94 -3.53
N LEU A 204 10.66 14.75 -4.15
CA LEU A 204 11.19 14.48 -5.51
C LEU A 204 11.98 13.15 -5.56
N GLU A 205 12.59 12.78 -4.43
CA GLU A 205 13.32 11.53 -4.25
C GLU A 205 12.36 10.32 -4.17
N GLU A 206 11.23 10.47 -3.46
CA GLU A 206 10.18 9.45 -3.38
C GLU A 206 9.55 9.16 -4.75
N LEU A 207 9.36 10.19 -5.58
CA LEU A 207 8.94 10.04 -6.97
C LEU A 207 10.01 9.30 -7.80
N GLY A 208 11.29 9.57 -7.56
CA GLY A 208 12.40 8.86 -8.19
C GLY A 208 12.39 7.35 -7.92
N ARG A 209 11.98 6.92 -6.72
CA ARG A 209 11.88 5.50 -6.35
C ARG A 209 10.77 4.74 -7.09
N LEU A 210 9.77 5.42 -7.67
CA LEU A 210 8.75 4.76 -8.52
C LEU A 210 9.34 4.10 -9.76
N GLN A 211 10.49 4.57 -10.24
CA GLN A 211 11.16 3.95 -11.37
C GLN A 211 11.59 2.50 -11.08
N VAL A 212 11.84 2.16 -9.80
CA VAL A 212 12.18 0.80 -9.38
C VAL A 212 11.04 -0.16 -9.71
N TYR A 213 9.81 0.21 -9.33
CA TYR A 213 8.63 -0.57 -9.69
C TYR A 213 8.42 -0.63 -11.20
N LEU A 214 8.43 0.52 -11.88
CA LEU A 214 8.12 0.61 -13.30
C LEU A 214 9.10 -0.21 -14.15
N LEU A 215 10.40 -0.03 -13.95
CA LEU A 215 11.42 -0.72 -14.73
C LEU A 215 11.42 -2.23 -14.43
N THR A 216 11.26 -2.62 -13.16
CA THR A 216 11.16 -4.04 -12.79
C THR A 216 9.91 -4.69 -13.36
N TYR A 217 8.76 -4.03 -13.25
CA TYR A 217 7.49 -4.51 -13.81
C TYR A 217 7.61 -4.69 -15.33
N VAL A 218 8.11 -3.68 -16.05
CA VAL A 218 8.26 -3.71 -17.51
C VAL A 218 9.21 -4.82 -17.93
N ALA A 219 10.40 -4.91 -17.33
CA ALA A 219 11.39 -5.92 -17.67
C ALA A 219 10.84 -7.34 -17.45
N MET A 220 10.23 -7.58 -16.29
CA MET A 220 9.66 -8.89 -15.96
C MET A 220 8.41 -9.21 -16.78
N ALA A 221 7.60 -8.21 -17.13
CA ALA A 221 6.47 -8.39 -18.05
C ALA A 221 6.94 -8.76 -19.46
N LEU A 222 8.04 -8.18 -19.93
CA LEU A 222 8.65 -8.53 -21.22
C LEU A 222 9.26 -9.94 -21.19
N VAL A 223 9.95 -10.32 -20.11
CA VAL A 223 10.46 -11.69 -19.95
C VAL A 223 9.31 -12.70 -19.92
N LEU A 224 8.28 -12.46 -19.11
CA LEU A 224 7.13 -13.35 -19.01
C LEU A 224 6.34 -13.42 -20.34
N GLY A 225 6.06 -12.25 -20.93
CA GLY A 225 5.25 -12.12 -22.14
C GLY A 225 5.97 -12.55 -23.40
N LEU A 226 7.17 -12.06 -23.67
CA LEU A 226 7.87 -12.32 -24.93
C LEU A 226 8.73 -13.58 -24.90
N TRP A 227 9.13 -14.08 -23.74
CA TRP A 227 9.94 -15.29 -23.65
C TRP A 227 9.19 -16.46 -23.03
N VAL A 228 8.81 -16.39 -21.75
CA VAL A 228 8.30 -17.55 -20.98
C VAL A 228 7.04 -18.14 -21.59
N LEU A 229 6.04 -17.30 -21.88
CA LEU A 229 4.76 -17.74 -22.44
C LEU A 229 4.87 -18.32 -23.87
N PRO A 230 5.58 -17.68 -24.82
CA PRO A 230 5.88 -18.30 -26.12
C PRO A 230 6.72 -19.57 -26.01
N ALA A 231 7.71 -19.61 -25.11
CA ALA A 231 8.52 -20.80 -24.86
C ALA A 231 7.66 -21.98 -24.39
N LEU A 232 6.62 -21.72 -23.59
CA LEU A 232 5.63 -22.73 -23.20
C LEU A 232 4.89 -23.30 -24.43
N ILE A 233 4.44 -22.44 -25.36
CA ILE A 233 3.78 -22.88 -26.60
C ILE A 233 4.71 -23.82 -27.39
N THR A 234 5.95 -23.41 -27.63
CA THR A 234 6.92 -24.18 -28.43
C THR A 234 7.41 -25.48 -27.79
N SER A 235 7.21 -25.63 -26.47
CA SER A 235 7.60 -26.84 -25.72
C SER A 235 6.51 -27.91 -25.74
N LEU A 236 5.26 -27.49 -25.94
CA LEU A 236 4.07 -28.35 -25.89
C LEU A 236 3.42 -28.57 -27.26
N THR A 237 3.90 -27.87 -28.30
CA THR A 237 3.41 -27.98 -29.68
C THR A 237 4.56 -28.11 -30.68
N SER A 238 4.24 -28.37 -31.94
CA SER A 238 5.22 -28.35 -33.05
C SER A 238 5.63 -26.95 -33.48
N LEU A 239 4.96 -25.90 -32.98
CA LEU A 239 5.19 -24.50 -33.34
C LEU A 239 6.61 -24.04 -32.95
N THR A 240 7.18 -23.18 -33.78
CA THR A 240 8.45 -22.50 -33.52
C THR A 240 8.21 -21.09 -32.95
N TYR A 241 9.18 -20.58 -32.20
CA TYR A 241 9.10 -19.24 -31.59
C TYR A 241 8.87 -18.15 -32.65
N THR A 242 9.57 -18.26 -33.77
CA THR A 242 9.46 -17.35 -34.92
C THR A 242 8.08 -17.34 -35.54
N GLN A 243 7.40 -18.49 -35.61
CA GLN A 243 6.01 -18.55 -36.07
C GLN A 243 5.07 -17.87 -35.06
N VAL A 244 5.17 -18.21 -33.77
CA VAL A 244 4.29 -17.67 -32.74
C VAL A 244 4.37 -16.14 -32.67
N ILE A 245 5.58 -15.58 -32.52
CA ILE A 245 5.76 -14.12 -32.41
C ILE A 245 5.61 -13.43 -33.77
N GLY A 246 6.08 -14.04 -34.86
CA GLY A 246 6.00 -13.45 -36.20
C GLY A 246 4.57 -13.26 -36.67
N THR A 247 3.73 -14.29 -36.56
CA THR A 247 2.33 -14.28 -37.03
C THR A 247 1.41 -13.45 -36.14
N THR A 248 1.74 -13.26 -34.86
CA THR A 248 0.91 -12.48 -33.92
C THR A 248 1.43 -11.07 -33.65
N ARG A 249 2.51 -10.64 -34.31
CA ARG A 249 3.15 -9.34 -34.08
C ARG A 249 2.18 -8.16 -34.22
N ASP A 250 1.33 -8.19 -35.25
CA ASP A 250 0.31 -7.17 -35.49
C ASP A 250 -0.70 -7.09 -34.34
N VAL A 251 -1.14 -8.23 -33.82
CA VAL A 251 -2.03 -8.34 -32.64
C VAL A 251 -1.36 -7.75 -31.40
N LEU A 252 -0.09 -8.11 -31.13
CA LEU A 252 0.65 -7.66 -29.96
C LEU A 252 0.92 -6.14 -29.98
N ILE A 253 1.34 -5.61 -31.13
CA ILE A 253 1.57 -4.17 -31.30
C ILE A 253 0.26 -3.41 -31.14
N THR A 254 -0.82 -3.90 -31.76
CA THR A 254 -2.14 -3.27 -31.66
C THR A 254 -2.65 -3.29 -30.21
N ALA A 255 -2.48 -4.39 -29.49
CA ALA A 255 -2.88 -4.52 -28.09
C ALA A 255 -2.13 -3.53 -27.21
N PHE A 256 -0.80 -3.45 -27.38
CA PHE A 256 0.05 -2.51 -26.64
C PHE A 256 -0.30 -1.04 -26.94
N ALA A 257 -0.52 -0.71 -28.21
CA ALA A 257 -0.85 0.64 -28.65
C ALA A 257 -2.23 1.09 -28.15
N THR A 258 -3.22 0.21 -28.24
CA THR A 258 -4.61 0.50 -27.86
C THR A 258 -4.85 0.42 -26.35
N GLY A 259 -4.04 -0.33 -25.60
CA GLY A 259 -4.23 -0.53 -24.17
C GLY A 259 -5.50 -1.30 -23.81
N SER A 260 -6.05 -2.07 -24.76
CA SER A 260 -7.23 -2.91 -24.56
C SER A 260 -7.10 -4.25 -25.26
N ALA A 261 -7.17 -5.33 -24.49
CA ALA A 261 -7.16 -6.69 -25.02
C ALA A 261 -8.45 -7.06 -25.80
N LEU A 262 -9.55 -6.34 -25.56
CA LEU A 262 -10.84 -6.60 -26.21
C LEU A 262 -10.85 -6.20 -27.69
N ILE A 263 -10.14 -5.12 -28.04
CA ILE A 263 -10.08 -4.61 -29.42
C ILE A 263 -9.39 -5.62 -30.33
N VAL A 264 -8.40 -6.33 -29.81
CA VAL A 264 -7.60 -7.29 -30.57
C VAL A 264 -8.17 -8.71 -30.55
N LEU A 265 -9.30 -8.95 -29.87
CA LEU A 265 -9.87 -10.28 -29.70
C LEU A 265 -10.21 -10.96 -31.05
N PRO A 266 -10.83 -10.28 -32.03
CA PRO A 266 -11.12 -10.89 -33.32
C PRO A 266 -9.83 -11.23 -34.08
N LEU A 267 -8.85 -10.32 -34.07
CA LEU A 267 -7.55 -10.55 -34.70
C LEU A 267 -6.81 -11.72 -34.05
N LEU A 268 -6.90 -11.87 -32.73
CA LEU A 268 -6.28 -12.97 -31.99
C LEU A 268 -6.89 -14.31 -32.41
N ILE A 269 -8.21 -14.38 -32.59
CA ILE A 269 -8.90 -15.59 -33.08
C ILE A 269 -8.41 -15.94 -34.49
N GLU A 270 -8.40 -14.96 -35.41
CA GLU A 270 -7.95 -15.18 -36.79
C GLU A 270 -6.49 -15.65 -36.86
N ARG A 271 -5.57 -14.98 -36.14
CA ARG A 271 -4.15 -15.37 -36.11
C ARG A 271 -3.92 -16.70 -35.41
N SER A 272 -4.74 -17.06 -34.43
CA SER A 272 -4.68 -18.38 -33.79
C SER A 272 -5.05 -19.48 -34.78
N LYS A 273 -6.13 -19.30 -35.56
CA LYS A 273 -6.52 -20.25 -36.63
C LYS A 273 -5.44 -20.36 -37.70
N GLU A 274 -4.85 -19.24 -38.11
CA GLU A 274 -3.76 -19.23 -39.09
C GLU A 274 -2.55 -20.04 -38.60
N LEU A 275 -2.14 -19.88 -37.33
CA LEU A 275 -1.04 -20.65 -36.74
C LEU A 275 -1.32 -22.16 -36.70
N LEU A 276 -2.57 -22.56 -36.41
CA LEU A 276 -2.98 -23.96 -36.41
C LEU A 276 -2.91 -24.56 -37.83
N ARG A 277 -3.38 -23.82 -38.84
CA ARG A 277 -3.34 -24.24 -40.26
C ARG A 277 -1.91 -24.42 -40.77
N GLN A 278 -1.04 -23.46 -40.49
CA GLN A 278 0.37 -23.50 -40.92
C GLN A 278 1.16 -24.70 -40.36
N SER A 279 0.70 -25.26 -39.24
CA SER A 279 1.44 -26.31 -38.50
C SER A 279 0.80 -27.69 -38.59
N GLN A 280 -0.18 -27.88 -39.51
CA GLN A 280 -0.97 -29.11 -39.63
C GLN A 280 -1.68 -29.51 -38.31
N LEU A 281 -1.95 -28.53 -37.44
CA LEU A 281 -2.67 -28.70 -36.18
C LEU A 281 -4.15 -28.28 -36.31
N SER A 282 -4.62 -27.99 -37.52
CA SER A 282 -6.02 -27.61 -37.78
C SER A 282 -6.88 -28.83 -38.11
N THR A 283 -7.83 -29.10 -37.22
CA THR A 283 -9.05 -29.89 -37.46
C THR A 283 -10.29 -29.01 -37.23
N PRO A 284 -11.46 -29.38 -37.78
CA PRO A 284 -12.72 -28.67 -37.52
C PRO A 284 -13.00 -28.48 -36.02
N GLU A 285 -12.66 -29.48 -35.21
CA GLU A 285 -12.79 -29.43 -33.75
C GLU A 285 -11.86 -28.40 -33.11
N THR A 286 -10.60 -28.30 -33.54
CA THR A 286 -9.67 -27.29 -33.00
C THR A 286 -10.05 -25.87 -33.38
N GLU A 287 -10.53 -25.62 -34.61
CA GLU A 287 -10.95 -24.28 -35.03
C GLU A 287 -12.22 -23.82 -34.30
N ALA A 288 -13.17 -24.72 -34.06
CA ALA A 288 -14.35 -24.45 -33.24
C ALA A 288 -13.96 -24.17 -31.77
N THR A 289 -13.00 -24.94 -31.25
CA THR A 289 -12.51 -24.77 -29.87
C THR A 289 -11.86 -23.39 -29.65
N VAL A 290 -11.17 -22.84 -30.65
CA VAL A 290 -10.59 -21.48 -30.59
C VAL A 290 -11.66 -20.42 -30.36
N GLU A 291 -12.80 -20.53 -31.05
CA GLU A 291 -13.92 -19.58 -30.92
C GLU A 291 -14.62 -19.66 -29.55
N VAL A 292 -14.58 -20.83 -28.91
CA VAL A 292 -15.19 -21.07 -27.60
C VAL A 292 -14.24 -20.70 -26.45
N ILE A 293 -12.96 -21.06 -26.52
CA ILE A 293 -11.97 -20.78 -25.45
C ILE A 293 -11.82 -19.29 -25.21
N VAL A 294 -11.68 -18.52 -26.30
CA VAL A 294 -11.32 -17.11 -26.21
C VAL A 294 -12.36 -16.32 -25.38
N PRO A 295 -13.68 -16.41 -25.66
CA PRO A 295 -14.72 -15.81 -24.83
C PRO A 295 -14.91 -16.48 -23.46
N ALA A 296 -14.91 -17.83 -23.38
CA ALA A 296 -15.24 -18.54 -22.14
C ALA A 296 -14.28 -18.21 -20.99
N PHE A 297 -13.00 -17.98 -21.29
CA PHE A 297 -12.00 -17.66 -20.28
C PHE A 297 -11.88 -16.16 -19.99
N THR A 298 -12.67 -15.29 -20.62
CA THR A 298 -12.61 -13.83 -20.33
C THR A 298 -13.04 -13.50 -18.90
N SER A 299 -13.90 -14.32 -18.29
CA SER A 299 -14.37 -14.13 -16.91
C SER A 299 -13.33 -14.48 -15.84
N PHE A 300 -12.19 -15.08 -16.21
CA PHE A 300 -11.12 -15.44 -15.28
C PHE A 300 -9.99 -14.41 -15.29
N PRO A 301 -9.35 -14.12 -14.13
CA PRO A 301 -8.18 -13.26 -14.06
C PRO A 301 -7.09 -13.67 -15.04
N LYS A 302 -6.55 -12.69 -15.75
CA LYS A 302 -5.49 -12.88 -16.73
C LYS A 302 -4.15 -12.54 -16.09
N ILE A 303 -3.06 -13.06 -16.64
CA ILE A 303 -1.72 -12.72 -16.15
C ILE A 303 -1.53 -11.20 -16.08
N GLY A 304 -1.97 -10.45 -17.09
CA GLY A 304 -1.85 -8.99 -17.10
C GLY A 304 -2.69 -8.26 -16.04
N THR A 305 -3.76 -8.89 -15.54
CA THR A 305 -4.53 -8.33 -14.41
C THR A 305 -3.94 -8.76 -13.07
N LEU A 306 -3.33 -9.94 -12.97
CA LEU A 306 -2.69 -10.44 -11.75
C LEU A 306 -1.31 -9.84 -11.48
N PHE A 307 -0.51 -9.60 -12.53
CA PHE A 307 0.86 -9.11 -12.42
C PHE A 307 0.99 -7.78 -11.65
N PRO A 308 0.03 -6.82 -11.76
CA PRO A 308 -0.04 -5.65 -10.89
C PRO A 308 -0.02 -5.92 -9.38
N MET A 309 -0.33 -7.14 -8.91
CA MET A 309 -0.17 -7.55 -7.52
C MET A 309 1.29 -7.40 -7.03
N SER A 310 2.28 -7.42 -7.93
CA SER A 310 3.67 -7.03 -7.63
C SER A 310 3.80 -5.65 -7.00
N PHE A 311 2.86 -4.73 -7.28
CA PHE A 311 2.82 -3.42 -6.64
C PHE A 311 2.70 -3.52 -5.12
N VAL A 312 2.01 -4.53 -4.60
CA VAL A 312 1.87 -4.73 -3.15
C VAL A 312 3.24 -5.04 -2.52
N LEU A 313 4.06 -5.85 -3.19
CA LEU A 313 5.42 -6.14 -2.75
C LEU A 313 6.32 -4.90 -2.83
N PHE A 314 6.19 -4.13 -3.92
CA PHE A 314 6.87 -2.84 -4.07
C PHE A 314 6.44 -1.83 -3.01
N ALA A 315 5.14 -1.72 -2.73
CA ALA A 315 4.59 -0.76 -1.76
C ALA A 315 5.07 -1.08 -0.34
N GLY A 316 5.16 -2.36 0.02
CA GLY A 316 5.77 -2.78 1.28
C GLY A 316 7.25 -2.39 1.35
N TRP A 317 8.03 -2.69 0.30
CA TRP A 317 9.44 -2.26 0.22
C TRP A 317 9.57 -0.73 0.29
N PHE A 318 8.77 0.01 -0.48
CA PHE A 318 8.77 1.47 -0.57
C PHE A 318 8.40 2.13 0.77
N GLY A 319 7.42 1.57 1.47
CA GLY A 319 6.91 2.08 2.74
C GLY A 319 7.69 1.66 3.98
N GLY A 320 8.78 0.86 3.85
CA GLY A 320 9.53 0.31 4.99
C GLY A 320 8.78 -0.80 5.74
N SER A 321 7.73 -1.37 5.14
CA SER A 321 6.96 -2.52 5.63
C SER A 321 7.02 -3.66 4.63
N ALA A 322 8.25 -4.08 4.29
CA ALA A 322 8.49 -5.13 3.30
C ALA A 322 7.70 -6.41 3.65
N VAL A 323 7.02 -6.96 2.65
CA VAL A 323 6.19 -8.17 2.83
C VAL A 323 7.10 -9.36 3.11
N SER A 324 6.92 -9.99 4.26
CA SER A 324 7.70 -11.16 4.67
C SER A 324 7.37 -12.36 3.79
N MET A 325 8.34 -13.26 3.60
CA MET A 325 8.18 -14.49 2.82
C MET A 325 7.08 -15.40 3.40
N THR A 326 6.81 -15.30 4.71
CA THR A 326 5.73 -16.03 5.39
C THR A 326 4.34 -15.54 4.98
N GLN A 327 4.23 -14.30 4.49
CA GLN A 327 2.98 -13.69 4.05
C GLN A 327 2.68 -13.96 2.56
N TYR A 328 3.62 -14.53 1.80
CA TYR A 328 3.45 -14.80 0.37
C TYR A 328 2.31 -15.79 0.08
N PRO A 329 2.15 -16.89 0.83
CA PRO A 329 1.00 -17.77 0.66
C PRO A 329 -0.33 -17.02 0.84
N THR A 330 -0.44 -16.14 1.85
CA THR A 330 -1.62 -15.31 2.10
C THR A 330 -1.88 -14.34 0.94
N LEU A 331 -0.83 -13.68 0.44
CA LEU A 331 -0.92 -12.78 -0.71
C LEU A 331 -1.49 -13.50 -1.94
N ILE A 332 -1.06 -14.73 -2.21
CA ILE A 332 -1.53 -15.50 -3.38
C ILE A 332 -2.95 -16.02 -3.16
N THR A 333 -3.22 -16.65 -2.01
CA THR A 333 -4.51 -17.31 -1.76
C THR A 333 -5.65 -16.31 -1.64
N VAL A 334 -5.41 -15.19 -0.95
CA VAL A 334 -6.41 -14.12 -0.77
C VAL A 334 -6.39 -13.15 -1.96
N GLY A 335 -5.21 -12.92 -2.56
CA GLY A 335 -5.08 -12.02 -3.70
C GLY A 335 -5.77 -12.54 -4.94
N LEU A 336 -5.54 -13.78 -5.36
CA LEU A 336 -6.11 -14.31 -6.61
C LEU A 336 -7.63 -14.10 -6.72
N PRO A 337 -8.47 -14.45 -5.73
CA PRO A 337 -9.91 -14.17 -5.76
C PRO A 337 -10.23 -12.67 -5.86
N SER A 338 -9.51 -11.81 -5.16
CA SER A 338 -9.74 -10.35 -5.20
C SER A 338 -9.57 -9.74 -6.58
N PHE A 339 -8.77 -10.37 -7.45
CA PHE A 339 -8.52 -9.92 -8.82
C PHE A 339 -9.58 -10.37 -9.84
N PHE A 340 -10.56 -11.21 -9.48
CA PHE A 340 -11.75 -11.42 -10.32
C PHE A 340 -12.60 -10.16 -10.47
N GLY A 341 -12.43 -9.21 -9.54
CA GLY A 341 -13.06 -7.90 -9.61
C GLY A 341 -12.36 -6.91 -10.50
N SER A 342 -11.57 -6.08 -9.85
CA SER A 342 -10.73 -5.13 -10.55
C SER A 342 -9.42 -5.05 -9.82
N VAL A 343 -8.37 -4.72 -10.57
CA VAL A 343 -7.08 -4.40 -9.97
C VAL A 343 -7.21 -3.22 -8.99
N ASN A 344 -8.11 -2.28 -9.30
CA ASN A 344 -8.34 -1.06 -8.51
C ASN A 344 -9.06 -1.32 -7.17
N THR A 345 -9.70 -2.47 -7.00
CA THR A 345 -10.27 -2.92 -5.72
C THR A 345 -9.34 -3.89 -5.01
N ALA A 346 -8.67 -4.76 -5.77
CA ALA A 346 -7.80 -5.78 -5.22
C ALA A 346 -6.55 -5.19 -4.56
N ILE A 347 -5.89 -4.21 -5.18
CA ILE A 347 -4.66 -3.62 -4.63
C ILE A 347 -4.90 -2.92 -3.29
N PRO A 348 -5.87 -1.98 -3.13
CA PRO A 348 -6.14 -1.36 -1.83
C PRO A 348 -6.48 -2.37 -0.74
N PHE A 349 -7.29 -3.38 -1.09
CA PHE A 349 -7.66 -4.46 -0.19
C PHE A 349 -6.43 -5.25 0.28
N LEU A 350 -5.51 -5.59 -0.63
CA LEU A 350 -4.28 -6.29 -0.29
C LEU A 350 -3.28 -5.43 0.50
N LEU A 351 -3.22 -4.14 0.23
CA LEU A 351 -2.42 -3.20 1.03
C LEU A 351 -2.94 -3.17 2.47
N ASP A 352 -4.26 -3.02 2.67
CA ASP A 352 -4.87 -3.02 3.99
C ASP A 352 -4.68 -4.38 4.70
N LEU A 353 -4.89 -5.49 3.99
CA LEU A 353 -4.70 -6.85 4.49
C LEU A 353 -3.27 -7.08 5.00
N LEU A 354 -2.27 -6.58 4.27
CA LEU A 354 -0.85 -6.73 4.62
C LEU A 354 -0.31 -5.56 5.45
N ARG A 355 -1.19 -4.65 5.93
CA ARG A 355 -0.83 -3.49 6.77
C ARG A 355 0.16 -2.53 6.12
N ILE A 356 0.10 -2.44 4.80
CA ILE A 356 0.83 -1.45 4.01
C ILE A 356 -0.05 -0.21 3.88
N PRO A 357 0.48 1.02 4.00
CA PRO A 357 -0.33 2.23 3.92
C PRO A 357 -1.15 2.29 2.61
N VAL A 358 -2.47 2.33 2.74
CA VAL A 358 -3.40 2.32 1.59
C VAL A 358 -3.25 3.58 0.73
N ASP A 359 -2.74 4.68 1.27
CA ASP A 359 -2.41 5.89 0.51
C ASP A 359 -1.41 5.62 -0.64
N LEU A 360 -0.56 4.58 -0.52
CA LEU A 360 0.35 4.16 -1.61
C LEU A 360 -0.40 3.66 -2.85
N PHE A 361 -1.69 3.32 -2.74
CA PHE A 361 -2.52 3.05 -3.91
C PHE A 361 -2.58 4.22 -4.91
N GLN A 362 -2.40 5.46 -4.44
CA GLN A 362 -2.33 6.62 -5.33
C GLN A 362 -1.11 6.54 -6.27
N LEU A 363 0.01 6.05 -5.76
CA LEU A 363 1.21 5.77 -6.56
C LEU A 363 0.96 4.68 -7.59
N TYR A 364 0.23 3.62 -7.19
CA TYR A 364 -0.19 2.59 -8.13
C TYR A 364 -0.95 3.21 -9.31
N LEU A 365 -1.96 4.06 -9.04
CA LEU A 365 -2.74 4.73 -10.08
C LEU A 365 -1.86 5.55 -11.03
N ALA A 366 -0.84 6.25 -10.53
CA ALA A 366 0.12 6.97 -11.37
C ALA A 366 0.90 6.03 -12.30
N THR A 367 1.28 4.85 -11.82
CA THR A 367 2.04 3.87 -12.62
C THR A 367 1.20 3.16 -13.69
N THR A 368 -0.14 3.15 -13.55
CA THR A 368 -1.04 2.43 -14.47
C THR A 368 -0.88 2.83 -15.92
N VAL A 369 -0.51 4.08 -16.21
CA VAL A 369 -0.31 4.58 -17.59
C VAL A 369 0.69 3.73 -18.38
N VAL A 370 1.74 3.25 -17.70
CA VAL A 370 2.75 2.37 -18.28
C VAL A 370 2.37 0.91 -18.05
N THR A 371 2.12 0.53 -16.79
CA THR A 371 1.92 -0.87 -16.42
C THR A 371 0.70 -1.50 -17.09
N GLN A 372 -0.37 -0.73 -17.35
CA GLN A 372 -1.55 -1.21 -18.08
C GLN A 372 -1.22 -1.65 -19.51
N ARG A 373 -0.33 -0.96 -20.23
CA ARG A 373 0.02 -1.34 -21.62
C ARG A 373 0.75 -2.67 -21.67
N PHE A 374 1.71 -2.87 -20.78
CA PHE A 374 2.43 -4.13 -20.64
C PHE A 374 1.55 -5.24 -20.06
N GLY A 375 0.62 -4.91 -19.15
CA GLY A 375 -0.42 -5.81 -18.69
C GLY A 375 -1.35 -6.27 -19.80
N VAL A 376 -1.74 -5.38 -20.71
CA VAL A 376 -2.53 -5.75 -21.91
C VAL A 376 -1.73 -6.67 -22.83
N LEU A 377 -0.45 -6.37 -23.07
CA LEU A 377 0.44 -7.25 -23.84
C LEU A 377 0.53 -8.66 -23.21
N LEU A 378 0.75 -8.75 -21.89
CA LEU A 378 0.74 -10.01 -21.15
C LEU A 378 -0.60 -10.75 -21.27
N THR A 379 -1.71 -10.01 -21.20
CA THR A 379 -3.06 -10.57 -21.34
C THR A 379 -3.28 -11.15 -22.72
N THR A 380 -2.88 -10.44 -23.77
CA THR A 380 -3.00 -10.88 -25.17
C THR A 380 -2.17 -12.15 -25.41
N ILE A 381 -0.92 -12.20 -24.92
CA ILE A 381 -0.09 -13.41 -25.06
C ILE A 381 -0.64 -14.56 -24.22
N ASN A 382 -1.08 -14.32 -22.98
CA ASN A 382 -1.71 -15.36 -22.18
C ASN A 382 -2.97 -15.92 -22.85
N ASN A 383 -3.79 -15.07 -23.48
CA ASN A 383 -4.93 -15.53 -24.26
C ASN A 383 -4.49 -16.36 -25.46
N LEU A 384 -3.43 -15.96 -26.18
CA LEU A 384 -2.87 -16.75 -27.27
C LEU A 384 -2.39 -18.13 -26.79
N VAL A 385 -1.69 -18.19 -25.65
CA VAL A 385 -1.26 -19.45 -25.00
C VAL A 385 -2.45 -20.35 -24.70
N LEU A 386 -3.45 -19.83 -23.98
CA LEU A 386 -4.65 -20.59 -23.60
C LEU A 386 -5.42 -21.08 -24.83
N THR A 387 -5.49 -20.26 -25.87
CA THR A 387 -6.20 -20.57 -27.12
C THR A 387 -5.50 -21.67 -27.91
N LEU A 388 -4.21 -21.50 -28.20
CA LEU A 388 -3.45 -22.45 -29.00
C LEU A 388 -3.24 -23.77 -28.26
N LEU A 389 -2.77 -23.70 -27.01
CA LEU A 389 -2.53 -24.91 -26.22
C LEU A 389 -3.83 -25.59 -25.84
N GLY A 390 -4.89 -24.83 -25.55
CA GLY A 390 -6.21 -25.38 -25.24
C GLY A 390 -6.83 -26.09 -26.44
N ALA A 391 -6.79 -25.47 -27.63
CA ALA A 391 -7.24 -26.13 -28.87
C ALA A 391 -6.45 -27.41 -29.14
N CYS A 392 -5.11 -27.36 -29.03
CA CYS A 392 -4.26 -28.55 -29.19
C CYS A 392 -4.54 -29.61 -28.11
N ALA A 393 -4.83 -29.22 -26.88
CA ALA A 393 -5.15 -30.14 -25.79
C ALA A 393 -6.47 -30.88 -26.04
N VAL A 394 -7.50 -30.15 -26.47
CA VAL A 394 -8.82 -30.71 -26.80
C VAL A 394 -8.69 -31.66 -27.98
N GLY A 395 -8.03 -31.23 -29.07
CA GLY A 395 -7.79 -32.05 -30.26
C GLY A 395 -6.75 -33.18 -30.10
N GLY A 396 -6.16 -33.36 -28.91
CA GLY A 396 -5.19 -34.43 -28.64
C GLY A 396 -3.85 -34.29 -29.34
N MET A 397 -3.49 -33.08 -29.79
CA MET A 397 -2.29 -32.80 -30.59
C MET A 397 -1.13 -32.21 -29.77
N LEU A 398 -1.22 -32.22 -28.44
CA LEU A 398 -0.12 -31.79 -27.58
C LEU A 398 1.05 -32.77 -27.69
N THR A 399 2.23 -32.24 -28.00
CA THR A 399 3.47 -33.03 -28.03
C THR A 399 4.39 -32.56 -26.90
N MET A 400 4.45 -33.33 -25.81
CA MET A 400 5.29 -32.98 -24.66
C MET A 400 6.76 -33.28 -24.98
N ARG A 401 7.54 -32.25 -25.33
CA ARG A 401 8.97 -32.40 -25.66
C ARG A 401 9.84 -32.06 -24.45
N TRP A 402 10.01 -33.03 -23.54
CA TRP A 402 10.73 -32.85 -22.27
C TRP A 402 12.13 -32.19 -22.42
N GLY A 403 12.91 -32.56 -23.44
CA GLY A 403 14.21 -31.94 -23.69
C GLY A 403 14.13 -30.45 -24.04
N ARG A 404 13.11 -30.02 -24.79
CA ARG A 404 12.87 -28.59 -25.07
C ARG A 404 12.35 -27.87 -23.83
N LEU A 405 11.44 -28.49 -23.10
CA LEU A 405 10.86 -27.93 -21.88
C LEU A 405 11.95 -27.65 -20.82
N LEU A 406 12.80 -28.64 -20.52
CA LEU A 406 13.90 -28.49 -19.57
C LEU A 406 14.90 -27.41 -20.02
N ARG A 407 15.29 -27.44 -21.30
CA ARG A 407 16.18 -26.41 -21.87
C ARG A 407 15.58 -25.01 -21.73
N ASN A 408 14.31 -24.83 -22.09
CA ASN A 408 13.62 -23.55 -22.00
C ASN A 408 13.43 -23.11 -20.55
N ALA A 409 13.22 -24.04 -19.61
CA ALA A 409 13.16 -23.75 -18.19
C ALA A 409 14.50 -23.24 -17.65
N VAL A 410 15.62 -23.90 -17.99
CA VAL A 410 16.98 -23.46 -17.61
C VAL A 410 17.29 -22.08 -18.18
N ILE A 411 16.99 -21.85 -19.48
CA ILE A 411 17.17 -20.54 -20.12
C ILE A 411 16.32 -19.48 -19.41
N THR A 412 15.07 -19.81 -19.05
CA THR A 412 14.18 -18.91 -18.33
C THR A 412 14.76 -18.50 -16.98
N VAL A 413 15.26 -19.45 -16.19
CA VAL A 413 15.93 -19.15 -14.91
C VAL A 413 17.14 -18.24 -15.15
N GLY A 414 17.98 -18.54 -16.15
CA GLY A 414 19.13 -17.70 -16.52
C GLY A 414 18.73 -16.27 -16.89
N ILE A 415 17.71 -16.08 -17.73
CA ILE A 415 17.21 -14.77 -18.13
C ILE A 415 16.65 -14.01 -16.93
N VAL A 416 15.87 -14.66 -16.06
CA VAL A 416 15.29 -14.03 -14.86
C VAL A 416 16.39 -13.59 -13.89
N VAL A 417 17.36 -14.46 -13.59
CA VAL A 417 18.50 -14.13 -12.72
C VAL A 417 19.30 -12.97 -13.29
N LEU A 418 19.60 -12.98 -14.60
CA LEU A 418 20.32 -11.91 -15.27
C LEU A 418 19.52 -10.59 -15.24
N THR A 419 18.22 -10.64 -15.49
CA THR A 419 17.34 -9.46 -15.49
C THR A 419 17.28 -8.83 -14.09
N ILE A 420 17.06 -9.65 -13.06
CA ILE A 420 17.03 -9.20 -11.66
C ILE A 420 18.39 -8.64 -11.24
N GLY A 421 19.49 -9.35 -11.56
CA GLY A 421 20.84 -8.90 -11.24
C GLY A 421 21.21 -7.57 -11.91
N ALA A 422 20.86 -7.42 -13.19
CA ALA A 422 21.09 -6.20 -13.95
C ALA A 422 20.26 -5.02 -13.41
N LEU A 423 18.97 -5.24 -13.11
CA LEU A 423 18.12 -4.22 -12.49
C LEU A 423 18.64 -3.81 -11.11
N ARG A 424 19.00 -4.77 -10.26
CA ARG A 424 19.55 -4.49 -8.93
C ARG A 424 20.83 -3.68 -9.01
N ALA A 425 21.76 -4.07 -9.88
CA ALA A 425 22.98 -3.33 -10.11
C ALA A 425 22.69 -1.91 -10.62
N PHE A 426 21.79 -1.78 -11.60
CA PHE A 426 21.38 -0.48 -12.13
C PHE A 426 20.79 0.41 -11.04
N PHE A 427 19.84 -0.09 -10.23
CA PHE A 427 19.25 0.70 -9.16
C PHE A 427 20.26 1.08 -8.08
N THR A 428 21.17 0.17 -7.70
CA THR A 428 22.21 0.46 -6.71
C THR A 428 23.20 1.52 -7.19
N LEU A 429 23.46 1.60 -8.50
CA LEU A 429 24.35 2.59 -9.10
C LEU A 429 23.63 3.93 -9.39
N ALA A 430 22.38 3.87 -9.83
CA ALA A 430 21.62 5.04 -10.29
C ALA A 430 20.91 5.78 -9.15
N LEU A 431 20.46 5.06 -8.13
CA LEU A 431 19.88 5.65 -6.93
C LEU A 431 21.01 5.83 -5.92
N HIS A 432 21.52 7.06 -5.77
CA HIS A 432 22.30 7.39 -4.58
C HIS A 432 21.37 7.20 -3.38
N ASN A 433 21.61 6.16 -2.59
CA ASN A 433 20.93 5.89 -1.31
C ASN A 433 21.38 6.91 -0.24
N ALA A 434 21.49 8.20 -0.57
CA ALA A 434 21.63 9.23 0.44
C ALA A 434 20.32 9.24 1.21
N TYR A 435 20.34 8.61 2.38
CA TYR A 435 19.24 8.70 3.29
C TYR A 435 19.14 10.16 3.75
N ASP A 436 18.28 10.95 3.11
CA ASP A 436 18.09 12.38 3.41
C ASP A 436 16.86 12.63 4.30
N LYS A 437 16.23 11.57 4.84
CA LYS A 437 15.02 11.69 5.68
C LYS A 437 15.33 12.18 7.09
N ASP A 438 16.56 12.02 7.56
CA ASP A 438 17.06 12.70 8.74
C ASP A 438 16.98 14.22 8.57
N GLN A 439 17.19 14.73 7.35
CA GLN A 439 17.08 16.15 7.03
C GLN A 439 15.68 16.68 7.28
N ILE A 440 14.61 15.90 7.08
CA ILE A 440 13.22 16.35 7.33
C ILE A 440 13.03 16.75 8.80
N ILE A 441 13.58 15.96 9.73
CA ILE A 441 13.55 16.25 11.16
C ILE A 441 14.57 17.37 11.47
N ALA A 442 15.77 17.29 10.91
CA ALA A 442 16.84 18.25 11.16
C ALA A 442 16.54 19.66 10.63
N SER A 443 15.74 19.80 9.58
CA SER A 443 15.36 21.05 8.93
C SER A 443 13.92 21.46 9.20
N LEU A 444 13.24 20.79 10.14
CA LEU A 444 11.85 21.13 10.46
C LEU A 444 11.77 22.57 10.96
N GLN A 445 10.83 23.33 10.39
CA GLN A 445 10.53 24.71 10.77
C GLN A 445 9.08 24.81 11.22
N LEU A 446 8.79 25.83 12.03
CA LEU A 446 7.42 26.17 12.42
C LEU A 446 6.65 26.66 11.18
N MET A 447 5.41 26.20 11.01
CA MET A 447 4.63 26.43 9.79
C MET A 447 4.13 27.87 9.68
N ARG A 448 3.87 28.51 10.81
CA ARG A 448 3.47 29.91 10.88
C ARG A 448 4.67 30.72 11.36
N SER A 449 4.75 32.00 10.96
CA SER A 449 5.72 32.91 11.55
C SER A 449 5.57 32.86 13.08
N ALA A 450 6.59 32.30 13.73
CA ALA A 450 6.66 32.27 15.17
C ALA A 450 6.66 33.73 15.64
N GLY A 451 5.67 34.12 16.44
CA GLY A 451 5.81 35.35 17.22
C GLY A 451 7.05 35.25 18.10
N GLU A 452 7.65 36.38 18.49
CA GLU A 452 8.82 36.39 19.37
C GLU A 452 8.57 35.52 20.62
N ALA A 453 9.37 34.47 20.79
CA ALA A 453 9.34 33.58 21.94
C ALA A 453 10.72 33.50 22.57
N THR A 454 10.77 33.54 23.90
CA THR A 454 12.02 33.36 24.64
C THR A 454 12.20 31.88 24.95
N VAL A 455 13.23 31.27 24.36
CA VAL A 455 13.56 29.85 24.59
C VAL A 455 14.64 29.74 25.65
N TYR A 456 14.31 29.11 26.77
CA TYR A 456 15.29 28.78 27.81
C TYR A 456 15.88 27.40 27.54
N THR A 457 17.21 27.30 27.66
CA THR A 457 17.97 26.02 27.60
C THR A 457 18.52 25.63 28.97
N SER A 458 18.12 26.33 30.02
CA SER A 458 18.45 26.07 31.43
C SER A 458 17.29 26.51 32.32
N ALA A 459 17.46 26.43 33.64
CA ALA A 459 16.46 26.93 34.58
C ALA A 459 16.15 28.42 34.30
N PRO A 460 14.88 28.81 34.14
CA PRO A 460 14.47 30.19 33.93
C PRO A 460 14.47 30.98 35.25
N PRO A 461 14.42 32.32 35.20
CA PRO A 461 14.16 33.14 36.38
C PRO A 461 12.85 32.73 37.08
N PRO A 462 12.81 32.73 38.43
CA PRO A 462 11.61 32.34 39.17
C PRO A 462 10.45 33.31 38.86
N LEU A 463 9.25 32.75 38.72
CA LEU A 463 8.04 33.56 38.60
C LEU A 463 7.69 34.19 39.97
N PRO A 464 6.96 35.31 39.97
CA PRO A 464 6.38 35.85 41.18
C PRO A 464 5.58 34.78 41.95
N PRO A 465 5.55 34.85 43.30
CA PRO A 465 4.85 33.89 44.14
C PRO A 465 3.39 33.67 43.71
N LEU A 466 2.86 32.48 44.00
CA LEU A 466 1.45 32.16 43.75
C LEU A 466 0.57 32.95 44.74
N GLU A 467 0.03 34.09 44.31
CA GLU A 467 -1.08 34.79 44.98
C GLU A 467 -2.41 34.01 44.80
N GLU A 468 -3.49 34.40 45.50
CA GLU A 468 -4.82 33.74 45.43
C GLU A 468 -5.52 33.84 44.05
N GLN A 469 -4.93 34.54 43.09
CA GLN A 469 -5.44 34.69 41.73
C GLN A 469 -5.37 33.38 40.93
N SER A 470 -6.26 33.22 39.96
CA SER A 470 -6.17 32.10 39.03
C SER A 470 -4.92 32.22 38.15
N ARG A 471 -4.38 31.08 37.70
CA ARG A 471 -3.20 31.08 36.81
C ARG A 471 -3.45 31.78 35.47
N LEU A 472 -4.68 31.77 34.95
CA LEU A 472 -5.02 32.48 33.72
C LEU A 472 -4.99 34.00 33.92
N GLU A 473 -5.55 34.49 35.03
CA GLU A 473 -5.46 35.91 35.40
C GLU A 473 -4.00 36.34 35.55
N ARG A 474 -3.15 35.50 36.16
CA ARG A 474 -1.70 35.75 36.24
C ARG A 474 -1.04 35.83 34.86
N ILE A 475 -1.36 34.92 33.95
CA ILE A 475 -0.87 34.92 32.56
C ILE A 475 -1.26 36.23 31.88
N GLN A 476 -2.52 36.66 32.03
CA GLN A 476 -3.03 37.89 31.46
C GLN A 476 -2.41 39.15 32.08
N ALA A 477 -2.21 39.16 33.41
CA ALA A 477 -1.62 40.28 34.14
C ALA A 477 -0.16 40.49 33.76
N ARG A 478 0.64 39.41 33.67
CA ARG A 478 2.06 39.49 33.28
C ARG A 478 2.29 39.55 31.77
N LYS A 479 1.23 39.38 30.97
CA LYS A 479 1.29 39.34 29.49
C LYS A 479 2.28 38.32 28.93
N THR A 480 2.46 37.22 29.63
CA THR A 480 3.39 36.14 29.22
C THR A 480 2.80 34.79 29.62
N ILE A 481 3.01 33.75 28.81
CA ILE A 481 2.76 32.35 29.17
C ILE A 481 4.07 31.57 29.19
N ARG A 482 4.32 30.80 30.26
CA ARG A 482 5.48 29.93 30.36
C ARG A 482 5.07 28.48 30.13
N VAL A 483 5.50 27.94 29.00
CA VAL A 483 5.18 26.59 28.53
C VAL A 483 6.37 25.68 28.76
N GLY A 484 6.13 24.58 29.48
CA GLY A 484 7.10 23.55 29.74
C GLY A 484 7.25 22.54 28.59
N TYR A 485 8.48 22.25 28.19
CA TYR A 485 8.79 21.27 27.13
C TYR A 485 9.84 20.24 27.56
N PHE A 486 9.82 19.04 26.96
CA PHE A 486 10.88 18.04 27.07
C PHE A 486 11.88 18.20 25.91
N ARG A 487 13.18 18.15 26.18
CA ARG A 487 14.23 18.44 25.17
C ARG A 487 14.31 17.41 24.05
N ASP A 488 14.14 16.13 24.37
CA ASP A 488 14.31 15.02 23.44
C ASP A 488 12.96 14.38 23.08
N GLY A 489 11.93 15.20 22.94
CA GLY A 489 10.53 14.78 22.78
C GLY A 489 10.08 14.67 21.33
N LEU A 490 10.89 14.11 20.43
CA LEU A 490 10.51 13.93 19.01
C LEU A 490 9.16 13.20 18.85
N PRO A 491 8.26 13.62 17.94
CA PRO A 491 8.29 14.82 17.09
C PRO A 491 7.64 16.07 17.73
N PHE A 492 7.34 16.04 19.03
CA PHE A 492 6.56 17.07 19.74
C PHE A 492 7.36 18.31 20.11
N SER A 493 8.55 18.12 20.68
CA SER A 493 9.45 19.21 21.07
C SER A 493 10.91 18.74 21.04
N TYR A 494 11.72 19.36 20.19
CA TYR A 494 13.13 19.05 20.04
C TYR A 494 13.89 20.22 19.41
N ILE A 495 15.21 20.21 19.56
CA ILE A 495 16.09 21.18 18.90
C ILE A 495 16.49 20.61 17.53
N ASN A 496 16.23 21.36 16.46
CA ASN A 496 16.61 20.97 15.10
C ASN A 496 18.12 21.23 14.84
N ALA A 497 18.62 20.94 13.64
CA ALA A 497 20.04 21.14 13.32
C ALA A 497 20.46 22.62 13.24
N ALA A 498 19.51 23.54 13.04
CA ALA A 498 19.75 24.97 13.09
C ALA A 498 19.86 25.51 14.54
N GLY A 499 19.52 24.70 15.54
CA GLY A 499 19.49 25.10 16.95
C GLY A 499 18.14 25.66 17.41
N ASP A 500 17.12 25.63 16.56
CA ASP A 500 15.79 26.12 16.88
C ASP A 500 14.96 25.06 17.60
N LEU A 501 14.17 25.48 18.60
CA LEU A 501 13.18 24.62 19.26
C LEU A 501 11.94 24.50 18.38
N VAL A 502 11.65 23.29 17.92
CA VAL A 502 10.58 23.00 16.98
C VAL A 502 9.80 21.74 17.38
N GLY A 503 8.70 21.48 16.66
CA GLY A 503 7.86 20.31 16.85
C GLY A 503 6.38 20.67 17.01
N PHE A 504 5.53 19.64 17.02
CA PHE A 504 4.09 19.80 17.08
C PHE A 504 3.61 20.63 18.29
N ASP A 505 4.10 20.33 19.48
CA ASP A 505 3.67 21.01 20.71
C ASP A 505 4.24 22.43 20.81
N ILE A 506 5.37 22.69 20.14
CA ILE A 506 5.95 24.04 20.05
C ILE A 506 5.07 24.94 19.16
N GLU A 507 4.62 24.44 18.00
CA GLU A 507 3.65 25.14 17.15
C GLU A 507 2.33 25.41 17.89
N MET A 508 1.87 24.44 18.69
CA MET A 508 0.69 24.59 19.54
C MET A 508 0.90 25.60 20.65
N ALA A 509 2.08 25.67 21.26
CA ALA A 509 2.42 26.69 22.25
C ALA A 509 2.39 28.11 21.66
N HIS A 510 2.93 28.29 20.46
CA HIS A 510 2.83 29.57 19.73
C HIS A 510 1.39 29.94 19.41
N THR A 511 0.56 28.98 19.01
CA THR A 511 -0.85 29.20 18.72
C THR A 511 -1.61 29.60 19.99
N LEU A 512 -1.39 28.89 21.09
CA LEU A 512 -2.00 29.23 22.38
C LEU A 512 -1.60 30.63 22.87
N ALA A 513 -0.32 31.00 22.77
CA ALA A 513 0.14 32.33 23.17
C ALA A 513 -0.50 33.45 22.33
N ARG A 514 -0.67 33.23 21.02
CA ARG A 514 -1.38 34.16 20.12
C ARG A 514 -2.86 34.29 20.49
N ASP A 515 -3.55 33.18 20.73
CA ASP A 515 -4.97 33.19 21.08
C ASP A 515 -5.22 33.89 22.43
N LEU A 516 -4.27 33.75 23.36
CA LEU A 516 -4.28 34.46 24.65
C LEU A 516 -3.80 35.92 24.56
N ASN A 517 -3.24 36.35 23.42
CA ASN A 517 -2.61 37.65 23.22
C ASN A 517 -1.54 37.97 24.29
N VAL A 518 -0.60 37.03 24.49
CA VAL A 518 0.53 37.13 25.44
C VAL A 518 1.84 36.69 24.80
N ALA A 519 2.98 37.11 25.36
CA ALA A 519 4.31 36.62 24.97
C ALA A 519 4.53 35.16 25.38
N LEU A 520 5.39 34.44 24.66
CA LEU A 520 5.69 33.03 24.94
C LEU A 520 7.10 32.84 25.54
N GLU A 521 7.17 32.14 26.66
CA GLU A 521 8.41 31.61 27.23
C GLU A 521 8.40 30.08 27.18
N LEU A 522 9.39 29.47 26.54
CA LEU A 522 9.55 28.02 26.45
C LEU A 522 10.61 27.56 27.44
N VAL A 523 10.26 26.69 28.39
CA VAL A 523 11.15 26.29 29.48
C VAL A 523 11.36 24.77 29.55
N PRO A 524 12.61 24.30 29.75
CA PRO A 524 12.90 22.87 29.73
C PRO A 524 12.46 22.23 31.05
N ILE A 525 11.84 21.07 30.96
CA ILE A 525 11.34 20.27 32.09
C ILE A 525 11.97 18.88 32.07
N GLU A 526 12.24 18.33 33.25
CA GLU A 526 12.69 16.95 33.39
C GLU A 526 11.47 16.01 33.49
N PRO A 527 11.36 14.94 32.68
CA PRO A 527 10.21 14.03 32.70
C PRO A 527 9.85 13.47 34.09
N GLY A 528 10.87 13.17 34.91
CA GLY A 528 10.70 12.69 36.29
C GLY A 528 10.22 13.75 37.29
N LYS A 529 10.51 15.03 37.05
CA LYS A 529 10.16 16.16 37.93
C LYS A 529 9.02 17.03 37.40
N ALA A 530 8.46 16.68 36.25
CA ALA A 530 7.47 17.50 35.54
C ALA A 530 6.30 17.96 36.41
N VAL A 531 5.75 17.06 37.23
CA VAL A 531 4.63 17.37 38.15
C VAL A 531 5.04 18.38 39.23
N GLU A 532 6.25 18.25 39.78
CA GLU A 532 6.76 19.13 40.83
C GLU A 532 7.11 20.51 40.29
N GLN A 533 7.71 20.56 39.10
CA GLN A 533 7.99 21.82 38.40
C GLN A 533 6.69 22.56 38.05
N LEU A 534 5.66 21.85 37.55
CA LEU A 534 4.37 22.48 37.28
C LEU A 534 3.71 23.06 38.54
N ASN A 535 3.67 22.28 39.62
CA ASN A 535 2.99 22.69 40.85
C ASN A 535 3.74 23.79 41.60
N SER A 536 5.08 23.83 41.54
CA SER A 536 5.89 24.90 42.14
C SER A 536 5.80 26.24 41.40
N GLY A 537 5.16 26.26 40.22
CA GLY A 537 5.07 27.47 39.38
C GLY A 537 6.31 27.70 38.52
N TYR A 538 7.16 26.67 38.33
CA TYR A 538 8.27 26.74 37.37
C TYR A 538 7.78 27.00 35.94
N CYS A 539 6.60 26.47 35.59
CA CYS A 539 5.86 26.72 34.36
C CYS A 539 4.36 26.81 34.65
N ASP A 540 3.58 27.29 33.68
CA ASP A 540 2.13 27.44 33.82
C ASP A 540 1.34 26.28 33.19
N ILE A 541 1.87 25.72 32.12
CA ILE A 541 1.33 24.56 31.40
C ILE A 541 2.48 23.72 30.85
N ILE A 542 2.30 22.40 30.76
CA ILE A 542 3.25 21.50 30.08
C ILE A 542 2.64 21.03 28.77
N MET A 543 3.32 21.31 27.66
CA MET A 543 2.96 20.94 26.30
C MET A 543 4.13 20.20 25.67
N SER A 544 4.15 18.87 25.84
CA SER A 544 5.25 18.02 25.35
C SER A 544 4.89 16.52 25.42
N GLY A 545 3.80 16.13 24.80
CA GLY A 545 3.42 14.72 24.69
C GLY A 545 3.24 14.01 26.04
N MET A 546 2.70 14.70 27.06
CA MET A 546 2.58 14.14 28.40
C MET A 546 1.44 13.12 28.49
N ALA A 547 1.80 11.87 28.78
CA ALA A 547 0.80 10.84 29.03
C ALA A 547 0.08 11.01 30.38
N ILE A 548 -1.23 10.79 30.35
CA ILE A 548 -2.08 10.72 31.53
C ILE A 548 -1.80 9.39 32.24
N THR A 549 -1.43 9.48 33.51
CA THR A 549 -1.28 8.31 34.39
C THR A 549 -2.11 8.52 35.65
N PRO A 550 -2.59 7.45 36.32
CA PRO A 550 -3.33 7.58 37.57
C PRO A 550 -2.59 8.42 38.62
N HIS A 551 -1.27 8.20 38.76
CA HIS A 551 -0.43 8.95 39.69
C HIS A 551 -0.34 10.45 39.35
N ARG A 552 -0.22 10.81 38.06
CA ARG A 552 -0.22 12.23 37.66
C ARG A 552 -1.60 12.87 37.82
N ALA A 553 -2.68 12.18 37.43
CA ALA A 553 -4.05 12.69 37.52
C ALA A 553 -4.50 12.98 38.98
N GLN A 554 -3.88 12.32 39.95
CA GLN A 554 -4.07 12.62 41.38
C GLN A 554 -3.39 13.92 41.84
N ARG A 555 -2.42 14.46 41.10
CA ARG A 555 -1.59 15.60 41.54
C ARG A 555 -1.76 16.83 40.64
N ILE A 556 -2.12 16.64 39.38
CA ILE A 556 -2.30 17.69 38.36
C ILE A 556 -3.61 17.47 37.59
N ALA A 557 -4.05 18.49 36.87
CA ALA A 557 -5.14 18.44 35.90
C ALA A 557 -4.56 18.22 34.48
N PHE A 558 -5.43 17.80 33.57
CA PHE A 558 -5.09 17.59 32.16
C PHE A 558 -6.11 18.26 31.24
N SER A 559 -5.70 18.62 30.03
CA SER A 559 -6.63 18.97 28.96
C SER A 559 -7.46 17.75 28.54
N GLN A 560 -8.40 17.95 27.62
CA GLN A 560 -8.89 16.80 26.86
C GLN A 560 -7.70 16.13 26.13
N PRO A 561 -7.68 14.79 26.02
CA PRO A 561 -6.64 14.09 25.28
C PRO A 561 -6.54 14.63 23.84
N ILE A 562 -5.31 14.90 23.41
CA ILE A 562 -5.01 15.39 22.06
C ILE A 562 -4.80 14.22 21.08
N TYR A 563 -4.29 13.08 21.55
CA TYR A 563 -4.19 11.82 20.82
C TYR A 563 -3.92 10.67 21.80
N ASP A 564 -4.00 9.43 21.32
CA ASP A 564 -3.60 8.22 22.06
C ASP A 564 -2.24 7.72 21.53
N ALA A 565 -1.23 7.65 22.40
CA ALA A 565 0.09 7.17 22.06
C ALA A 565 0.18 5.65 22.18
N THR A 566 0.54 4.99 21.09
CA THR A 566 0.61 3.52 21.02
C THR A 566 1.90 3.00 21.64
N VAL A 567 1.84 2.08 22.59
CA VAL A 567 3.05 1.46 23.17
C VAL A 567 3.67 0.49 22.17
N ALA A 568 4.98 0.63 21.93
CA ALA A 568 5.75 -0.16 20.99
C ALA A 568 7.16 -0.47 21.50
N PHE A 569 7.84 -1.39 20.82
CA PHE A 569 9.27 -1.62 20.93
C PHE A 569 9.99 -1.00 19.73
N ILE A 570 11.07 -0.27 20.00
CA ILE A 570 12.02 0.19 18.98
C ILE A 570 13.20 -0.77 19.05
N VAL A 571 13.48 -1.44 17.93
CA VAL A 571 14.46 -2.53 17.84
C VAL A 571 15.27 -2.41 16.56
N LYS A 572 16.39 -3.12 16.46
CA LYS A 572 17.10 -3.25 15.18
C LYS A 572 16.16 -3.87 14.14
N ASP A 573 16.19 -3.38 12.90
CA ASP A 573 15.21 -3.76 11.87
C ASP A 573 15.12 -5.28 11.64
N HIS A 574 16.27 -5.98 11.63
CA HIS A 574 16.31 -7.44 11.49
C HIS A 574 15.68 -8.23 12.65
N ARG A 575 15.42 -7.59 13.80
CA ARG A 575 14.76 -8.21 14.98
C ARG A 575 13.30 -7.81 15.12
N ARG A 576 12.76 -6.99 14.21
CA ARG A 576 11.39 -6.50 14.29
C ARG A 576 10.36 -7.62 14.50
N ASP A 577 10.53 -8.73 13.78
CA ASP A 577 9.63 -9.89 13.84
C ASP A 577 9.62 -10.58 15.23
N ASP A 578 10.73 -10.53 15.96
CA ASP A 578 10.82 -11.08 17.32
C ASP A 578 9.88 -10.32 18.29
N PHE A 579 9.57 -9.06 18.00
CA PHE A 579 8.82 -8.15 18.87
C PHE A 579 7.38 -7.85 18.41
N ASN A 580 6.93 -8.45 17.30
CA ASN A 580 5.59 -8.21 16.74
C ASN A 580 4.47 -8.99 17.48
N SER A 581 4.82 -9.96 18.33
CA SER A 581 3.85 -10.77 19.09
C SER A 581 4.17 -10.78 20.57
N ARG A 582 3.13 -10.59 21.41
CA ARG A 582 3.24 -10.68 22.87
C ARG A 582 3.86 -12.00 23.34
N ASN A 583 3.49 -13.10 22.69
CA ASN A 583 4.01 -14.43 23.03
C ASN A 583 5.47 -14.60 22.60
N ALA A 584 5.83 -14.04 21.44
CA ALA A 584 7.22 -14.05 20.98
C ALA A 584 8.13 -13.28 21.95
N VAL A 585 7.74 -12.04 22.31
CA VAL A 585 8.51 -11.20 23.25
C VAL A 585 8.68 -11.91 24.61
N LYS A 586 7.61 -12.50 25.15
CA LYS A 586 7.67 -13.24 26.42
C LYS A 586 8.52 -14.51 26.37
N SER A 587 8.75 -15.07 25.19
CA SER A 587 9.57 -16.28 25.03
C SER A 587 11.08 -15.98 24.98
N LEU A 588 11.44 -14.72 24.69
CA LEU A 588 12.83 -14.27 24.68
C LEU A 588 13.36 -14.19 26.11
N LYS A 589 14.56 -14.74 26.33
CA LYS A 589 15.23 -14.75 27.63
C LYS A 589 16.28 -13.65 27.70
N SER A 590 16.47 -13.10 28.90
CA SER A 590 17.55 -12.15 29.19
C SER A 590 17.53 -10.87 28.35
N LEU A 591 16.32 -10.35 28.06
CA LEU A 591 16.16 -9.10 27.31
C LEU A 591 16.63 -7.90 28.14
N ARG A 592 17.45 -7.03 27.55
CA ARG A 592 17.81 -5.71 28.10
C ARG A 592 16.93 -4.64 27.47
N ILE A 593 15.95 -4.17 28.22
CA ILE A 593 14.90 -3.27 27.73
C ILE A 593 15.13 -1.86 28.26
N ALA A 594 15.51 -0.96 27.37
CA ALA A 594 15.56 0.47 27.67
C ALA A 594 14.14 1.05 27.81
N ILE A 595 13.95 2.02 28.69
CA ILE A 595 12.66 2.69 28.89
C ILE A 595 12.88 4.13 29.41
N PRO A 596 12.03 5.12 29.07
CA PRO A 596 12.06 6.40 29.76
C PRO A 596 11.99 6.24 31.28
N ASN A 597 12.78 7.02 32.04
CA ASN A 597 12.79 6.97 33.50
C ASN A 597 11.51 7.56 34.13
N ILE A 598 10.42 6.79 34.03
CA ILE A 598 9.10 7.11 34.55
C ILE A 598 8.65 5.92 35.41
N PRO A 599 8.65 6.02 36.75
CA PRO A 599 8.40 4.89 37.64
C PRO A 599 7.13 4.10 37.33
N TYR A 600 6.07 4.79 36.89
CA TYR A 600 4.81 4.14 36.50
C TYR A 600 4.98 3.16 35.33
N TYR A 601 5.74 3.53 34.29
CA TYR A 601 5.92 2.66 33.13
C TYR A 601 6.95 1.57 33.38
N ILE A 602 7.97 1.85 34.19
CA ILE A 602 8.95 0.84 34.63
C ILE A 602 8.21 -0.30 35.33
N ALA A 603 7.35 0.01 36.30
CA ALA A 603 6.57 -1.00 37.03
C ALA A 603 5.66 -1.84 36.10
N ILE A 604 5.03 -1.21 35.08
CA ILE A 604 4.21 -1.93 34.10
C ILE A 604 5.05 -2.90 33.27
N VAL A 605 6.21 -2.46 32.79
CA VAL A 605 7.09 -3.30 31.96
C VAL A 605 7.69 -4.45 32.78
N GLU A 606 8.13 -4.20 34.01
CA GLU A 606 8.62 -5.25 34.92
C GLU A 606 7.53 -6.28 35.24
N GLN A 607 6.28 -5.85 35.43
CA GLN A 607 5.15 -6.76 35.62
C GLN A 607 4.86 -7.57 34.35
N TYR A 608 4.99 -6.96 33.18
CA TYR A 608 4.68 -7.59 31.90
C TYR A 608 5.78 -8.55 31.41
N LEU A 609 7.05 -8.21 31.66
CA LEU A 609 8.26 -8.94 31.29
C LEU A 609 9.17 -9.14 32.51
N PRO A 610 8.79 -10.02 33.45
CA PRO A 610 9.52 -10.20 34.71
C PRO A 610 10.93 -10.81 34.54
N GLN A 611 11.24 -11.33 33.36
CA GLN A 611 12.56 -11.91 33.03
C GLN A 611 13.48 -10.93 32.28
N ALA A 612 13.00 -9.71 31.99
CA ALA A 612 13.80 -8.69 31.32
C ALA A 612 14.54 -7.81 32.35
N ASP A 613 15.75 -7.41 31.98
CA ASP A 613 16.51 -6.36 32.66
C ASP A 613 16.04 -5.00 32.15
N VAL A 614 15.24 -4.28 32.95
CA VAL A 614 14.64 -3.00 32.58
C VAL A 614 15.58 -1.86 32.95
N ILE A 615 16.07 -1.14 31.95
CA ILE A 615 17.11 -0.11 32.11
C ILE A 615 16.50 1.28 31.89
N PRO A 616 16.29 2.08 32.95
CA PRO A 616 15.73 3.42 32.82
C PRO A 616 16.73 4.38 32.19
N LEU A 617 16.28 5.13 31.18
CA LEU A 617 17.06 6.15 30.48
C LEU A 617 16.62 7.56 30.87
N GLN A 618 17.60 8.44 31.07
CA GLN A 618 17.38 9.87 31.30
C GLN A 618 17.11 10.63 29.98
N SER A 619 17.77 10.21 28.90
CA SER A 619 17.54 10.70 27.54
C SER A 619 17.36 9.51 26.61
N ILE A 620 16.36 9.59 25.74
CA ILE A 620 16.08 8.57 24.74
C ILE A 620 17.18 8.51 23.68
N LYS A 621 17.85 9.64 23.41
CA LYS A 621 18.99 9.71 22.51
C LYS A 621 20.10 8.71 22.88
N ALA A 622 20.29 8.46 24.18
CA ALA A 622 21.29 7.52 24.68
C ALA A 622 21.09 6.07 24.20
N PHE A 623 19.85 5.66 23.89
CA PHE A 623 19.57 4.34 23.31
C PHE A 623 20.21 4.18 21.93
N PHE A 624 20.26 5.25 21.15
CA PHE A 624 20.75 5.25 19.77
C PHE A 624 22.26 5.57 19.66
N GLU A 625 22.81 6.30 20.63
CA GLU A 625 24.23 6.71 20.63
C GLU A 625 25.17 5.69 21.29
N GLN A 626 24.66 4.82 22.18
CA GLN A 626 25.46 3.77 22.81
C GLN A 626 25.70 2.59 21.87
N ASN A 627 26.77 1.81 22.11
CA ASN A 627 27.08 0.62 21.32
C ASN A 627 25.84 -0.25 21.11
N SER A 628 25.62 -0.66 19.86
CA SER A 628 24.36 -1.26 19.40
C SER A 628 23.97 -2.57 20.12
N ASP A 629 24.88 -3.19 20.88
CA ASP A 629 24.66 -4.44 21.61
C ASP A 629 24.39 -4.20 23.11
N THR A 630 24.22 -2.94 23.52
CA THR A 630 23.92 -2.58 24.92
C THR A 630 22.44 -2.84 25.26
N PHE A 631 21.54 -2.70 24.29
CA PHE A 631 20.10 -2.84 24.50
C PHE A 631 19.49 -3.72 23.40
N ASP A 632 18.52 -4.55 23.78
CA ASP A 632 17.75 -5.36 22.83
C ASP A 632 16.59 -4.58 22.23
N ALA A 633 15.94 -3.75 23.04
CA ALA A 633 14.77 -2.96 22.65
C ALA A 633 14.62 -1.71 23.52
N LEU A 634 13.96 -0.69 22.98
CA LEU A 634 13.46 0.45 23.72
C LEU A 634 11.92 0.40 23.77
N VAL A 635 11.34 0.42 24.96
CA VAL A 635 9.89 0.63 25.13
C VAL A 635 9.58 2.11 25.03
N TYR A 636 8.81 2.48 24.02
CA TYR A 636 8.38 3.86 23.82
C TYR A 636 7.07 3.90 23.02
N SER A 637 6.63 5.09 22.59
CA SER A 637 5.46 5.15 21.71
C SER A 637 5.81 4.84 20.25
N ALA A 638 4.89 4.27 19.49
CA ALA A 638 5.07 3.99 18.07
C ALA A 638 5.23 5.29 17.28
N GLU A 639 4.50 6.33 17.65
CA GLU A 639 4.52 7.66 17.04
C GLU A 639 5.91 8.30 17.19
N ALA A 640 6.41 8.36 18.42
CA ALA A 640 7.68 8.98 18.73
C ALA A 640 8.86 8.09 18.32
N GLY A 641 8.74 6.78 18.49
CA GLY A 641 9.71 5.78 18.03
C GLY A 641 9.92 5.84 16.52
N SER A 642 8.86 5.97 15.73
CA SER A 642 8.95 6.14 14.28
C SER A 642 9.74 7.40 13.91
N ALA A 643 9.52 8.51 14.61
CA ALA A 643 10.29 9.74 14.41
C ALA A 643 11.78 9.54 14.74
N TRP A 644 12.11 8.78 15.79
CA TRP A 644 13.50 8.44 16.09
C TRP A 644 14.14 7.53 15.03
N THR A 645 13.39 6.60 14.43
CA THR A 645 13.91 5.80 13.32
C THR A 645 14.26 6.67 12.11
N LEU A 646 13.63 7.86 11.96
CA LEU A 646 14.02 8.80 10.91
C LEU A 646 15.44 9.35 11.10
N LEU A 647 15.94 9.43 12.33
CA LEU A 647 17.33 9.81 12.62
C LEU A 647 18.26 8.59 12.70
N HIS A 648 17.69 7.39 12.91
CA HIS A 648 18.42 6.15 13.12
C HIS A 648 17.81 5.00 12.30
N PRO A 649 18.05 4.95 10.97
CA PRO A 649 17.36 4.05 10.05
C PRO A 649 17.72 2.57 10.22
N ALA A 650 18.71 2.23 11.04
CA ALA A 650 19.00 0.85 11.44
C ALA A 650 17.94 0.25 12.40
N TYR A 651 17.05 1.10 12.92
CA TYR A 651 16.01 0.73 13.86
C TYR A 651 14.62 0.78 13.22
N SER A 652 13.71 -0.02 13.76
CA SER A 652 12.34 -0.20 13.29
C SER A 652 11.40 -0.27 14.49
N VAL A 653 10.10 -0.04 14.24
CA VAL A 653 9.05 -0.08 15.26
C VAL A 653 8.29 -1.40 15.17
N ALA A 654 8.19 -2.09 16.30
CA ALA A 654 7.43 -3.31 16.48
C ALA A 654 6.31 -3.09 17.51
N ILE A 655 5.06 -3.36 17.12
CA ILE A 655 3.89 -3.22 17.99
C ILE A 655 3.39 -4.63 18.34
N PRO A 656 3.49 -5.05 19.61
CA PRO A 656 3.08 -6.39 20.02
C PRO A 656 1.57 -6.61 19.92
N GLN A 657 1.16 -7.61 19.13
CA GLN A 657 -0.24 -7.99 18.94
C GLN A 657 -0.66 -9.17 19.87
N PRO A 658 -1.97 -9.37 20.18
CA PRO A 658 -3.16 -8.71 19.62
C PRO A 658 -3.68 -7.47 20.38
N ASP A 659 -3.36 -7.27 21.66
CA ASP A 659 -3.87 -6.11 22.41
C ASP A 659 -2.89 -4.94 22.35
N VAL A 660 -3.09 -4.06 21.38
CA VAL A 660 -2.37 -2.81 21.27
C VAL A 660 -2.66 -1.94 22.50
N LEU A 661 -1.62 -1.64 23.27
CA LEU A 661 -1.73 -0.75 24.42
C LEU A 661 -1.58 0.69 23.93
N ALA A 662 -2.43 1.59 24.40
CA ALA A 662 -2.30 3.02 24.13
C ALA A 662 -2.43 3.83 25.43
N ALA A 663 -1.76 4.97 25.46
CA ALA A 663 -1.80 5.91 26.57
C ALA A 663 -2.32 7.27 26.07
N PRO A 664 -3.39 7.82 26.65
CA PRO A 664 -3.90 9.12 26.25
C PRO A 664 -2.89 10.20 26.61
N ILE A 665 -2.63 11.07 25.64
CA ILE A 665 -1.69 12.19 25.76
C ILE A 665 -2.47 13.49 25.88
N ALA A 666 -2.07 14.35 26.82
CA ALA A 666 -2.73 15.61 27.10
C ALA A 666 -1.75 16.66 27.62
N TYR A 667 -2.18 17.93 27.66
CA TYR A 667 -1.40 19.00 28.27
C TYR A 667 -1.61 19.02 29.78
N GLY A 668 -0.50 19.10 30.51
CA GLY A 668 -0.48 19.09 31.97
C GLY A 668 -0.72 20.47 32.56
N MET A 669 -1.62 20.58 33.53
CA MET A 669 -2.01 21.83 34.20
C MET A 669 -2.02 21.65 35.72
N ALA A 670 -1.64 22.67 36.49
CA ALA A 670 -1.77 22.58 37.95
C ALA A 670 -3.25 22.47 38.38
N ARG A 671 -3.53 21.76 39.49
CA ARG A 671 -4.89 21.67 40.05
C ARG A 671 -5.41 23.05 40.50
N GLY A 672 -6.71 23.27 40.35
CA GLY A 672 -7.38 24.55 40.65
C GLY A 672 -7.85 25.33 39.42
N MET A 673 -7.48 24.89 38.21
CA MET A 673 -8.02 25.44 36.96
C MET A 673 -9.47 24.98 36.72
N ARG A 674 -10.47 25.72 37.21
CA ARG A 674 -11.87 25.53 36.78
C ARG A 674 -12.03 26.12 35.37
N ARG A 675 -11.76 25.28 34.36
CA ARG A 675 -11.97 25.50 32.90
C ARG A 675 -11.28 26.74 32.31
N TRP A 676 -10.38 26.52 31.36
CA TRP A 676 -10.07 27.51 30.33
C TRP A 676 -11.24 27.45 29.34
N SER A 677 -12.36 28.11 29.66
CA SER A 677 -13.40 28.35 28.65
C SER A 677 -12.91 29.52 27.80
N ILE A 678 -12.40 29.21 26.62
CA ILE A 678 -12.37 30.17 25.51
C ILE A 678 -13.79 30.28 24.97
#